data_AF-A0A3B0AAP3-F1
#
_entry.id   AF-A0A3B0AAP3-F1
#
_cell.length_a   1.000
_cell.length_b   1.000
_cell.length_c   1.000
_cell.angle_alpha   90.00
_cell.angle_beta   90.00
_cell.angle_gamma   90.00
#
_symmetry.space_group_name_H-M   'P 1'
#
loop_
_entity.id
_entity.type
_entity.pdbx_description
1 polymer ?
#
loop_
_entity_poly.entity_id
_entity_poly.type
_entity_poly.pdbx_seq_one_letter_code
_entity_poly.pdbx_strand_id
1 'polypeptide(L)'
;MELDRRQFIAIGGAVAAAGLLPGTAAAADAGEERRPGRGEPEGVWLPGDTHVHDDHSSDGSAPRQLSNQRDPGNLPVSDQIGYAESVGLAFLPLTDHRTFDQHWDPLWRSEKLLLLTGEEANGSPHAVVLGAVDTVVDGANPPGSAAFRHIQQSIWDAHAQDAFWSVAHPDDGEYTPAGGPNDNASVQGVDAVELWNASSNPDVEIEYAENRWNRGFRFGGVAASDSHFKELRPVSAPGRPTTWVFAAERSTRAILDALRAGRTTLSFSTDGPFATIEADVDGDGRFEAMGGDEVIVDDRRLPRRAALRVRVRAATGMRVLVYAAPGRSAGPVATYVPEKDDQTWLLPLTLSGDHAWYRVEVRAPGELSGRDADPNLPDQLRAATSPVFVSVRRPAAPAPEIVLPAASRGDDRADLVVGERGGFAGFADVAVEGAVTHVVAEVHEDGRTSVVHRGIDGHGRGNAGKALVLSGESDTARAPRVVASGDDVWVVWQDARGQEQPHRPGIWLRHSHNGGHSFGAAQRLDTGTGRAEHPSLALLDGRHPVVAWAENSDGAFDVHVQVVGVDRAPVNVSAAGKVIVAGTPADARSPIHPASLFPAVAVTKDRRILVTWQDNRYDPDAGWTGHTPPAGQPAGGGTNPDNWEILASVRRAPGQGWSAPVRVSANDDAADRHPSVAVERDGAYVIVWETKALSASGANLSLRASRSADGVSWSPAEAVALNPNAMSQRPRLATDPDGVVRAVWYDSRSADWRWKVFTARRVGSGWTPALQLSATGNNTWPALDKGTVVFTSDRRAERTQRDRTQEVYLVRQP
;
A
#
# COMPACT_ATOMS: atom_id res chain seq x y z
N MET A 1 -40.39 -45.53 -7.88
CA MET A 1 -40.10 -46.98 -7.84
C MET A 1 -38.85 -47.12 -6.98
N GLU A 2 -39.01 -47.09 -5.65
CA GLU A 2 -39.03 -48.29 -4.75
C GLU A 2 -37.77 -49.14 -4.95
N LEU A 3 -36.73 -48.94 -4.12
CA LEU A 3 -36.44 -49.63 -2.85
C LEU A 3 -36.05 -51.10 -3.02
N ASP A 4 -34.83 -51.47 -2.61
CA ASP A 4 -34.66 -52.59 -1.68
C ASP A 4 -33.38 -52.48 -0.81
N ARG A 5 -33.55 -52.91 0.44
CA ARG A 5 -32.57 -53.07 1.54
C ARG A 5 -32.21 -54.56 1.64
N ARG A 6 -30.96 -54.87 2.04
CA ARG A 6 -30.55 -55.96 2.98
C ARG A 6 -28.99 -56.00 3.04
N GLN A 7 -28.36 -55.73 4.20
CA GLN A 7 -27.91 -56.70 5.23
C GLN A 7 -26.85 -57.70 4.71
N PHE A 8 -25.72 -58.05 5.36
CA PHE A 8 -25.22 -58.00 6.74
C PHE A 8 -23.69 -58.34 6.71
N ILE A 9 -22.99 -58.10 7.83
CA ILE A 9 -21.88 -58.89 8.46
C ILE A 9 -20.68 -58.03 8.89
N ALA A 10 -20.54 -57.93 10.22
CA ALA A 10 -19.34 -57.54 10.92
C ALA A 10 -18.34 -58.70 10.95
N ILE A 11 -17.06 -58.41 10.71
CA ILE A 11 -15.94 -59.25 11.15
C ILE A 11 -14.94 -58.32 11.82
N GLY A 12 -14.81 -58.49 13.15
CA GLY A 12 -13.73 -57.90 13.93
C GLY A 12 -12.41 -58.59 13.61
N GLY A 13 -11.38 -57.79 13.36
CA GLY A 13 -9.99 -58.21 13.28
C GLY A 13 -9.16 -57.30 14.17
N ALA A 14 -8.81 -57.79 15.35
CA ALA A 14 -7.79 -57.16 16.19
C ALA A 14 -6.42 -57.41 15.58
N VAL A 15 -5.66 -56.35 15.31
CA VAL A 15 -4.21 -56.40 15.11
C VAL A 15 -3.59 -55.40 16.07
N ALA A 16 -2.84 -55.93 17.03
CA ALA A 16 -2.05 -55.17 17.98
C ALA A 16 -0.85 -54.53 17.26
N ALA A 17 -0.79 -53.20 17.25
CA ALA A 17 0.42 -52.44 16.96
C ALA A 17 0.90 -51.77 18.25
N ALA A 18 2.14 -52.07 18.61
CA ALA A 18 2.80 -51.64 19.85
C ALA A 18 2.87 -50.11 19.96
N GLY A 19 2.51 -49.60 21.12
CA GLY A 19 2.49 -48.18 21.42
C GLY A 19 3.89 -47.56 21.54
N LEU A 20 4.05 -46.42 20.86
CA LEU A 20 4.84 -45.29 21.34
C LEU A 20 3.81 -44.22 21.74
N LEU A 21 3.67 -44.02 23.05
CA LEU A 21 2.72 -43.07 23.64
C LEU A 21 3.11 -41.64 23.26
N PRO A 22 2.20 -40.81 22.69
CA PRO A 22 2.36 -39.37 22.74
C PRO A 22 2.25 -38.90 24.19
N GLY A 23 3.22 -38.10 24.64
CA GLY A 23 3.25 -37.55 25.99
C GLY A 23 1.98 -36.75 26.28
N THR A 24 1.30 -37.08 27.37
CA THR A 24 0.15 -36.34 27.89
C THR A 24 0.61 -34.95 28.35
N ALA A 25 0.31 -33.92 27.58
CA ALA A 25 0.42 -32.53 28.02
C ALA A 25 -0.66 -32.26 29.08
N ALA A 26 -0.24 -31.75 30.24
CA ALA A 26 -1.16 -31.35 31.30
C ALA A 26 -1.91 -30.08 30.87
N ALA A 27 -3.24 -30.07 31.06
CA ALA A 27 -4.03 -28.85 30.94
C ALA A 27 -3.59 -27.87 32.04
N ALA A 28 -3.13 -26.68 31.64
CA ALA A 28 -2.92 -25.57 32.56
C ALA A 28 -4.27 -24.92 32.86
N ASP A 29 -4.54 -24.66 34.14
CA ASP A 29 -5.78 -24.06 34.61
C ASP A 29 -5.92 -22.63 34.05
N ALA A 30 -7.16 -22.25 33.72
CA ALA A 30 -7.49 -20.94 33.17
C ALA A 30 -7.31 -19.86 34.25
N GLY A 31 -6.13 -19.24 34.28
CA GLY A 31 -5.84 -18.07 35.11
C GLY A 31 -6.37 -16.79 34.47
N GLU A 32 -6.87 -15.88 35.32
CA GLU A 32 -7.29 -14.50 35.00
C GLU A 32 -6.40 -13.81 33.96
N GLU A 33 -6.98 -12.89 33.17
CA GLU A 33 -6.27 -11.99 32.25
C GLU A 33 -5.11 -11.28 32.97
N ARG A 34 -3.93 -11.88 32.92
CA ARG A 34 -2.69 -11.29 33.42
C ARG A 34 -2.29 -10.21 32.43
N ARG A 35 -1.96 -9.02 32.93
CA ARG A 35 -1.25 -8.03 32.12
C ARG A 35 0.03 -8.69 31.54
N PRO A 36 0.35 -8.42 30.26
CA PRO A 36 1.58 -8.91 29.66
C PRO A 36 2.78 -8.58 30.54
N GLY A 37 3.65 -9.56 30.74
CA GLY A 37 4.95 -9.36 31.36
C GLY A 37 5.88 -8.63 30.37
N ARG A 38 6.88 -7.92 30.89
CA ARG A 38 7.93 -7.30 30.06
C ARG A 38 8.46 -8.28 29.01
N GLY A 39 8.29 -7.96 27.73
CA GLY A 39 8.74 -8.78 26.58
C GLY A 39 7.63 -9.54 25.86
N GLU A 40 6.47 -9.77 26.49
CA GLU A 40 5.31 -10.37 25.83
C GLU A 40 4.66 -9.37 24.85
N PRO A 41 4.13 -9.82 23.69
CA PRO A 41 3.46 -8.92 22.75
C PRO A 41 2.28 -8.18 23.41
N GLU A 42 2.27 -6.84 23.26
CA GLU A 42 1.17 -5.98 23.68
C GLU A 42 0.40 -5.49 22.45
N GLY A 43 -0.93 -5.52 22.51
CA GLY A 43 -1.78 -5.14 21.38
C GLY A 43 -3.22 -5.62 21.53
N VAL A 44 -3.98 -5.44 20.46
CA VAL A 44 -5.40 -5.78 20.37
C VAL A 44 -5.66 -6.55 19.08
N TRP A 45 -6.52 -7.55 19.15
CA TRP A 45 -7.00 -8.25 17.95
C TRP A 45 -8.12 -7.46 17.29
N LEU A 46 -7.91 -7.09 16.03
CA LEU A 46 -8.85 -6.32 15.21
C LEU A 46 -9.34 -7.20 14.06
N PRO A 47 -10.66 -7.48 13.96
CA PRO A 47 -11.21 -8.23 12.83
C PRO A 47 -11.29 -7.34 11.60
N GLY A 48 -11.02 -7.90 10.43
CA GLY A 48 -11.21 -7.23 9.17
C GLY A 48 -11.20 -8.20 7.99
N ASP A 49 -11.14 -7.60 6.82
CA ASP A 49 -10.93 -8.28 5.55
C ASP A 49 -9.71 -7.65 4.87
N THR A 50 -9.08 -8.37 3.95
CA THR A 50 -7.97 -7.86 3.16
C THR A 50 -8.28 -7.75 1.68
N HIS A 51 -9.39 -8.34 1.19
CA HIS A 51 -9.68 -8.42 -0.25
C HIS A 51 -11.20 -8.31 -0.48
N VAL A 52 -11.66 -7.15 -0.94
CA VAL A 52 -13.07 -6.82 -1.14
C VAL A 52 -13.22 -5.90 -2.34
N HIS A 53 -14.19 -6.20 -3.21
CA HIS A 53 -14.44 -5.46 -4.45
C HIS A 53 -15.74 -4.67 -4.39
N ASP A 54 -15.86 -3.65 -5.23
CA ASP A 54 -17.09 -2.92 -5.49
C ASP A 54 -17.20 -2.53 -6.97
N ASP A 55 -18.21 -1.75 -7.34
CA ASP A 55 -18.42 -1.35 -8.73
C ASP A 55 -17.30 -0.44 -9.33
N HIS A 56 -16.20 -0.17 -8.65
CA HIS A 56 -15.00 0.36 -9.30
C HIS A 56 -14.25 -0.70 -10.11
N SER A 57 -14.38 -1.99 -9.77
CA SER A 57 -13.94 -3.08 -10.63
C SER A 57 -15.04 -3.52 -11.61
N SER A 58 -14.63 -3.91 -12.82
CA SER A 58 -15.53 -4.43 -13.85
C SER A 58 -16.37 -5.62 -13.36
N ASP A 59 -15.84 -6.49 -12.52
CA ASP A 59 -16.52 -7.65 -11.96
C ASP A 59 -17.02 -7.45 -10.53
N GLY A 60 -16.93 -6.25 -9.96
CA GLY A 60 -17.39 -6.00 -8.59
C GLY A 60 -18.91 -5.95 -8.41
N SER A 61 -19.70 -6.42 -9.39
CA SER A 61 -21.10 -6.79 -9.17
C SER A 61 -21.62 -7.79 -10.21
N ALA A 62 -22.62 -8.58 -9.83
CA ALA A 62 -23.17 -9.63 -10.69
C ALA A 62 -23.77 -9.09 -12.00
N PRO A 63 -24.55 -7.98 -12.01
CA PRO A 63 -25.04 -7.40 -13.27
C PRO A 63 -23.90 -7.04 -14.22
N ARG A 64 -22.81 -6.46 -13.72
CA ARG A 64 -21.69 -6.03 -14.55
C ARG A 64 -20.89 -7.21 -15.10
N GLN A 65 -20.56 -8.18 -14.25
CA GLN A 65 -19.80 -9.35 -14.68
C GLN A 65 -20.59 -10.17 -15.71
N LEU A 66 -21.87 -10.48 -15.43
CA LEU A 66 -22.70 -11.32 -16.30
C LEU A 66 -23.07 -10.65 -17.63
N SER A 67 -23.11 -9.32 -17.66
CA SER A 67 -23.46 -8.56 -18.86
C SER A 67 -22.25 -8.11 -19.68
N ASN A 68 -21.01 -8.33 -19.22
CA ASN A 68 -19.81 -7.69 -19.75
C ASN A 68 -19.93 -6.16 -19.74
N GLN A 69 -20.16 -5.58 -18.56
CA GLN A 69 -20.25 -4.13 -18.32
C GLN A 69 -21.45 -3.40 -18.94
N ARG A 70 -22.42 -4.12 -19.50
CA ARG A 70 -23.56 -3.49 -20.20
C ARG A 70 -24.68 -3.04 -19.28
N ASP A 71 -24.83 -3.71 -18.14
CA ASP A 71 -25.89 -3.43 -17.18
C ASP A 71 -25.36 -2.57 -16.01
N PRO A 72 -26.23 -1.74 -15.38
CA PRO A 72 -25.91 -0.96 -14.19
C PRO A 72 -25.28 -1.76 -13.06
N GLY A 73 -24.34 -1.13 -12.34
CA GLY A 73 -23.77 -1.68 -11.11
C GLY A 73 -24.80 -1.70 -9.98
N ASN A 74 -24.62 -2.58 -9.00
CA ASN A 74 -25.51 -2.67 -7.84
C ASN A 74 -24.79 -2.75 -6.47
N LEU A 75 -23.47 -2.58 -6.45
CA LEU A 75 -22.61 -2.68 -5.29
C LEU A 75 -21.76 -1.41 -5.15
N PRO A 76 -22.34 -0.30 -4.65
CA PRO A 76 -21.58 0.92 -4.39
C PRO A 76 -20.66 0.72 -3.17
N VAL A 77 -19.58 1.51 -3.10
CA VAL A 77 -18.65 1.60 -1.96
C VAL A 77 -19.35 1.56 -0.60
N SER A 78 -20.44 2.34 -0.44
CA SER A 78 -21.17 2.42 0.83
C SER A 78 -21.86 1.12 1.25
N ASP A 79 -22.19 0.22 0.32
CA ASP A 79 -22.86 -1.05 0.62
C ASP A 79 -21.87 -2.04 1.24
N GLN A 80 -20.63 -2.11 0.73
CA GLN A 80 -19.56 -2.91 1.33
C GLN A 80 -19.15 -2.37 2.71
N ILE A 81 -18.96 -1.05 2.83
CA ILE A 81 -18.68 -0.38 4.12
C ILE A 81 -19.81 -0.65 5.12
N GLY A 82 -21.07 -0.45 4.70
CA GLY A 82 -22.23 -0.67 5.56
C GLY A 82 -22.37 -2.12 6.03
N TYR A 83 -22.07 -3.09 5.16
CA TYR A 83 -22.07 -4.49 5.54
C TYR A 83 -20.94 -4.81 6.54
N ALA A 84 -19.71 -4.38 6.27
CA ALA A 84 -18.57 -4.54 7.16
C ALA A 84 -18.82 -3.95 8.56
N GLU A 85 -19.46 -2.78 8.63
CA GLU A 85 -19.92 -2.20 9.90
C GLU A 85 -20.95 -3.08 10.61
N SER A 86 -21.87 -3.70 9.86
CA SER A 86 -22.96 -4.50 10.43
C SER A 86 -22.48 -5.82 11.07
N VAL A 87 -21.35 -6.36 10.58
CA VAL A 87 -20.74 -7.60 11.10
C VAL A 87 -19.58 -7.34 12.07
N GLY A 88 -19.34 -6.08 12.42
CA GLY A 88 -18.39 -5.68 13.47
C GLY A 88 -16.93 -5.70 13.07
N LEU A 89 -16.61 -5.51 11.78
CA LEU A 89 -15.20 -5.32 11.38
C LEU A 89 -14.62 -4.05 12.00
N ALA A 90 -13.32 -4.06 12.24
CA ALA A 90 -12.57 -2.90 12.72
C ALA A 90 -11.94 -2.11 11.57
N PHE A 91 -11.59 -2.79 10.48
CA PHE A 91 -11.00 -2.19 9.28
C PHE A 91 -11.52 -2.84 8.00
N LEU A 92 -11.45 -2.10 6.90
CA LEU A 92 -11.85 -2.56 5.57
C LEU A 92 -11.02 -1.83 4.49
N PRO A 93 -10.27 -2.55 3.66
CA PRO A 93 -9.81 -2.06 2.37
C PRO A 93 -10.86 -2.30 1.26
N LEU A 94 -10.79 -1.52 0.19
CA LEU A 94 -11.47 -1.80 -1.08
C LEU A 94 -10.38 -1.99 -2.13
N THR A 95 -10.36 -3.15 -2.77
CA THR A 95 -9.21 -3.66 -3.53
C THR A 95 -9.61 -3.93 -4.98
N ASP A 96 -10.32 -3.00 -5.61
CA ASP A 96 -10.74 -3.15 -6.99
C ASP A 96 -9.55 -3.33 -7.96
N HIS A 97 -9.80 -4.07 -9.05
CA HIS A 97 -8.75 -4.48 -9.97
C HIS A 97 -8.04 -3.29 -10.63
N ARG A 98 -6.74 -3.15 -10.32
CA ARG A 98 -5.78 -2.24 -11.01
C ARG A 98 -6.25 -0.78 -11.07
N THR A 99 -7.04 -0.36 -10.08
CA THR A 99 -7.50 1.01 -9.92
C THR A 99 -7.35 1.48 -8.48
N PHE A 100 -7.23 2.79 -8.33
CA PHE A 100 -7.19 3.48 -7.06
C PHE A 100 -8.36 4.46 -6.90
N ASP A 101 -9.26 4.52 -7.90
CA ASP A 101 -10.30 5.53 -8.02
C ASP A 101 -11.41 5.39 -6.96
N GLN A 102 -11.63 4.18 -6.42
CA GLN A 102 -12.57 3.89 -5.34
C GLN A 102 -12.32 4.73 -4.08
N HIS A 103 -11.07 5.15 -3.85
CA HIS A 103 -10.73 6.01 -2.71
C HIS A 103 -11.14 7.46 -2.94
N TRP A 104 -11.35 7.88 -4.18
CA TRP A 104 -11.80 9.22 -4.54
C TRP A 104 -13.32 9.36 -4.57
N ASP A 105 -14.05 8.23 -4.50
CA ASP A 105 -15.50 8.22 -4.35
C ASP A 105 -15.93 8.95 -3.05
N PRO A 106 -16.90 9.90 -3.12
CA PRO A 106 -17.41 10.59 -1.93
C PRO A 106 -18.05 9.66 -0.87
N LEU A 107 -18.43 8.46 -1.26
CA LEU A 107 -19.00 7.40 -0.40
C LEU A 107 -17.92 6.61 0.34
N TRP A 108 -16.64 6.77 0.02
CA TRP A 108 -15.53 6.21 0.79
C TRP A 108 -15.39 6.95 2.13
N ARG A 109 -16.25 6.59 3.09
CA ARG A 109 -16.29 7.19 4.42
C ARG A 109 -16.95 6.25 5.41
N SER A 110 -16.42 6.20 6.62
CA SER A 110 -17.03 5.50 7.75
C SER A 110 -16.71 6.23 9.05
N GLU A 111 -17.69 6.28 9.95
CA GLU A 111 -17.52 6.78 11.32
C GLU A 111 -17.09 5.63 12.27
N LYS A 112 -17.06 4.39 11.79
CA LYS A 112 -16.80 3.19 12.59
C LYS A 112 -15.57 2.43 12.13
N LEU A 113 -15.37 2.22 10.84
CA LEU A 113 -14.26 1.45 10.28
C LEU A 113 -13.02 2.30 10.10
N LEU A 114 -11.85 1.71 10.37
CA LEU A 114 -10.60 2.14 9.76
C LEU A 114 -10.65 1.77 8.27
N LEU A 115 -10.88 2.75 7.40
CA LEU A 115 -10.79 2.51 5.96
C LEU A 115 -9.33 2.53 5.55
N LEU A 116 -8.90 1.48 4.85
CA LEU A 116 -7.56 1.36 4.31
C LEU A 116 -7.62 1.59 2.80
N THR A 117 -6.62 2.25 2.24
CA THR A 117 -6.47 2.22 0.78
C THR A 117 -6.10 0.80 0.34
N GLY A 118 -6.66 0.33 -0.77
CA GLY A 118 -6.49 -1.03 -1.28
C GLY A 118 -6.42 -1.07 -2.81
N GLU A 119 -5.74 -2.07 -3.37
CA GLU A 119 -5.73 -2.34 -4.81
C GLU A 119 -5.52 -3.84 -5.00
N GLU A 120 -6.30 -4.48 -5.88
CA GLU A 120 -5.87 -5.76 -6.45
C GLU A 120 -5.00 -5.45 -7.67
N ALA A 121 -3.70 -5.41 -7.42
CA ALA A 121 -2.67 -5.01 -8.34
C ALA A 121 -2.27 -6.15 -9.29
N ASN A 122 -1.58 -5.76 -10.37
CA ASN A 122 -1.13 -6.62 -11.47
C ASN A 122 -2.26 -7.25 -12.31
N GLY A 123 -1.93 -7.57 -13.56
CA GLY A 123 -2.86 -8.27 -14.46
C GLY A 123 -2.97 -9.77 -14.21
N SER A 124 -1.82 -10.44 -14.05
CA SER A 124 -1.70 -11.83 -13.62
C SER A 124 -0.22 -12.09 -13.30
N PRO A 125 0.10 -12.73 -12.16
CA PRO A 125 -0.82 -13.10 -11.09
C PRO A 125 -1.32 -11.85 -10.33
N HIS A 126 -2.49 -11.96 -9.70
CA HIS A 126 -3.04 -10.88 -8.89
C HIS A 126 -2.32 -10.77 -7.54
N ALA A 127 -2.33 -9.58 -6.98
CA ALA A 127 -1.80 -9.31 -5.65
C ALA A 127 -2.65 -8.25 -4.95
N VAL A 128 -2.76 -8.34 -3.63
CA VAL A 128 -3.42 -7.33 -2.82
C VAL A 128 -2.38 -6.36 -2.28
N VAL A 129 -2.57 -5.07 -2.52
CA VAL A 129 -1.77 -3.98 -1.96
C VAL A 129 -2.62 -3.15 -1.01
N LEU A 130 -2.19 -2.98 0.25
CA LEU A 130 -2.91 -2.20 1.25
C LEU A 130 -2.07 -1.04 1.78
N GLY A 131 -2.69 0.13 1.98
CA GLY A 131 -2.06 1.30 2.58
C GLY A 131 -1.11 2.08 1.67
N ALA A 132 -1.11 1.77 0.36
CA ALA A 132 -0.38 2.55 -0.63
C ALA A 132 -0.89 4.00 -0.67
N VAL A 133 -0.01 4.93 -1.00
CA VAL A 133 -0.39 6.34 -1.15
C VAL A 133 -0.99 6.61 -2.53
N ASP A 134 -0.84 5.66 -3.45
CA ASP A 134 -1.30 5.72 -4.84
C ASP A 134 -1.15 4.33 -5.52
N THR A 135 -1.61 4.20 -6.77
CA THR A 135 -1.57 2.96 -7.57
C THR A 135 -0.16 2.36 -7.67
N VAL A 136 -0.07 1.03 -7.55
CA VAL A 136 1.12 0.25 -7.92
C VAL A 136 1.02 -0.18 -9.39
N VAL A 137 1.80 0.46 -10.25
CA VAL A 137 1.67 0.25 -11.70
C VAL A 137 2.37 -1.04 -12.16
N ASP A 138 1.58 -1.94 -12.73
CA ASP A 138 2.08 -3.14 -13.40
C ASP A 138 2.62 -2.82 -14.80
N GLY A 139 3.96 -2.77 -14.90
CA GLY A 139 4.70 -2.44 -16.12
C GLY A 139 4.90 -3.61 -17.08
N ALA A 140 5.41 -3.32 -18.27
CA ALA A 140 5.75 -4.36 -19.25
C ALA A 140 7.13 -4.97 -18.95
N ASN A 141 7.24 -6.29 -19.05
CA ASN A 141 8.54 -6.96 -19.03
C ASN A 141 9.33 -6.67 -20.33
N PRO A 142 10.59 -6.23 -20.24
CA PRO A 142 11.44 -6.12 -21.42
C PRO A 142 11.70 -7.50 -22.04
N PRO A 143 11.80 -7.59 -23.38
CA PRO A 143 12.04 -8.85 -24.08
C PRO A 143 13.22 -9.63 -23.49
N GLY A 144 13.01 -10.91 -23.18
CA GLY A 144 14.03 -11.80 -22.60
C GLY A 144 14.24 -11.66 -21.08
N SER A 145 13.45 -10.84 -20.38
CA SER A 145 13.45 -10.81 -18.91
C SER A 145 12.73 -12.03 -18.33
N ALA A 146 13.01 -12.37 -17.06
CA ALA A 146 12.22 -13.35 -16.33
C ALA A 146 10.75 -12.89 -16.21
N ALA A 147 9.82 -13.85 -16.25
CA ALA A 147 8.38 -13.57 -16.26
C ALA A 147 7.93 -12.75 -15.05
N PHE A 148 8.53 -12.95 -13.88
CA PHE A 148 8.14 -12.28 -12.63
C PHE A 148 8.81 -10.92 -12.40
N ARG A 149 9.62 -10.40 -13.34
CA ARG A 149 10.37 -9.14 -13.13
C ARG A 149 9.44 -7.97 -12.80
N HIS A 150 8.35 -7.79 -13.55
CA HIS A 150 7.35 -6.75 -13.29
C HIS A 150 6.73 -6.89 -11.88
N ILE A 151 6.36 -8.10 -11.45
CA ILE A 151 5.84 -8.37 -10.10
C ILE A 151 6.87 -7.96 -9.03
N GLN A 152 8.14 -8.31 -9.23
CA GLN A 152 9.19 -7.93 -8.30
C GLN A 152 9.38 -6.40 -8.23
N GLN A 153 9.21 -5.69 -9.35
CA GLN A 153 9.24 -4.23 -9.39
C GLN A 153 8.02 -3.61 -8.68
N SER A 154 6.85 -4.23 -8.79
CA SER A 154 5.64 -3.86 -8.05
C SER A 154 5.82 -4.03 -6.54
N ILE A 155 6.41 -5.14 -6.07
CA ILE A 155 6.73 -5.35 -4.64
C ILE A 155 7.66 -4.24 -4.13
N TRP A 156 8.73 -3.93 -4.88
CA TRP A 156 9.66 -2.86 -4.49
C TRP A 156 9.03 -1.48 -4.49
N ASP A 157 8.09 -1.20 -5.39
CA ASP A 157 7.35 0.07 -5.42
C ASP A 157 6.35 0.15 -4.25
N ALA A 158 5.59 -0.91 -3.99
CA ALA A 158 4.68 -1.01 -2.84
C ALA A 158 5.43 -0.76 -1.51
N HIS A 159 6.58 -1.41 -1.32
CA HIS A 159 7.41 -1.21 -0.13
C HIS A 159 8.04 0.18 -0.04
N ALA A 160 8.37 0.80 -1.17
CA ALA A 160 8.81 2.19 -1.20
C ALA A 160 7.69 3.18 -0.78
N GLN A 161 6.43 2.75 -0.81
CA GLN A 161 5.28 3.49 -0.29
C GLN A 161 4.95 3.15 1.18
N ASP A 162 5.72 2.27 1.83
CA ASP A 162 5.38 1.62 3.11
C ASP A 162 4.06 0.84 3.08
N ALA A 163 3.65 0.37 1.90
CA ALA A 163 2.44 -0.43 1.70
C ALA A 163 2.70 -1.91 2.03
N PHE A 164 1.62 -2.62 2.36
CA PHE A 164 1.59 -4.06 2.54
C PHE A 164 1.35 -4.76 1.20
N TRP A 165 2.07 -5.87 0.94
CA TRP A 165 1.90 -6.72 -0.24
C TRP A 165 1.48 -8.15 0.14
N SER A 166 0.35 -8.62 -0.40
CA SER A 166 -0.08 -10.01 -0.32
C SER A 166 -0.19 -10.66 -1.70
N VAL A 167 0.24 -11.93 -1.81
CA VAL A 167 -0.14 -12.77 -2.95
C VAL A 167 -1.62 -13.15 -2.79
N ALA A 168 -2.43 -12.83 -3.79
CA ALA A 168 -3.84 -13.21 -3.85
C ALA A 168 -3.97 -14.65 -4.37
N HIS A 169 -4.84 -15.45 -3.75
CA HIS A 169 -5.21 -16.83 -4.15
C HIS A 169 -4.16 -17.53 -5.06
N PRO A 170 -2.98 -17.92 -4.50
CA PRO A 170 -1.79 -18.30 -5.27
C PRO A 170 -1.96 -19.50 -6.22
N ASP A 171 -3.07 -20.22 -6.09
CA ASP A 171 -3.45 -21.33 -6.96
C ASP A 171 -3.95 -20.90 -8.35
N ASP A 172 -4.08 -19.59 -8.61
CA ASP A 172 -4.39 -18.99 -9.92
C ASP A 172 -3.25 -18.10 -10.47
N GLY A 173 -2.00 -18.33 -10.06
CA GLY A 173 -0.91 -17.43 -10.48
C GLY A 173 0.50 -17.92 -10.28
N GLU A 174 0.74 -18.60 -9.16
CA GLU A 174 2.07 -18.95 -8.68
C GLU A 174 2.26 -20.45 -8.52
N TYR A 175 1.16 -21.21 -8.34
CA TYR A 175 1.23 -22.58 -7.89
C TYR A 175 0.11 -23.46 -8.45
N THR A 176 0.41 -24.73 -8.71
CA THR A 176 -0.61 -25.78 -8.83
C THR A 176 -0.12 -27.04 -8.11
N PRO A 177 -1.02 -27.90 -7.57
CA PRO A 177 -0.59 -29.15 -6.94
C PRO A 177 0.19 -30.08 -7.88
N ALA A 178 -0.16 -30.07 -9.19
CA ALA A 178 0.48 -30.93 -10.18
C ALA A 178 1.84 -30.40 -10.66
N GLY A 179 1.97 -29.09 -10.85
CA GLY A 179 3.18 -28.46 -11.37
C GLY A 179 4.14 -27.96 -10.29
N GLY A 180 3.65 -27.78 -9.07
CA GLY A 180 4.34 -27.04 -8.03
C GLY A 180 4.41 -25.54 -8.34
N PRO A 181 5.34 -24.83 -7.68
CA PRO A 181 5.58 -23.40 -7.86
C PRO A 181 6.16 -23.10 -9.25
N ASN A 182 5.64 -22.08 -9.92
CA ASN A 182 6.12 -21.59 -11.21
C ASN A 182 7.13 -20.42 -11.06
N ASP A 183 7.52 -19.78 -12.18
CA ASP A 183 8.47 -18.66 -12.17
C ASP A 183 8.01 -17.47 -11.30
N ASN A 184 6.71 -17.19 -11.22
CA ASN A 184 6.14 -16.11 -10.40
C ASN A 184 6.35 -16.34 -8.91
N ALA A 185 6.39 -17.61 -8.46
CA ALA A 185 6.69 -17.98 -7.08
C ALA A 185 8.14 -17.67 -6.63
N SER A 186 8.98 -17.11 -7.52
CA SER A 186 10.36 -16.69 -7.23
C SER A 186 10.47 -15.25 -6.67
N VAL A 187 9.37 -14.50 -6.63
CA VAL A 187 9.35 -13.14 -6.07
C VAL A 187 9.78 -13.13 -4.61
N GLN A 188 10.51 -12.10 -4.20
CA GLN A 188 11.00 -11.91 -2.83
C GLN A 188 10.44 -10.62 -2.23
N GLY A 189 10.31 -10.60 -0.89
CA GLY A 189 9.75 -9.46 -0.17
C GLY A 189 8.23 -9.51 0.02
N VAL A 190 7.59 -10.65 -0.21
CA VAL A 190 6.16 -10.82 0.09
C VAL A 190 5.93 -10.68 1.61
N ASP A 191 4.92 -9.90 2.01
CA ASP A 191 4.55 -9.70 3.42
C ASP A 191 3.57 -10.76 3.91
N ALA A 192 2.58 -11.11 3.08
CA ALA A 192 1.62 -12.18 3.35
C ALA A 192 1.19 -12.95 2.09
N VAL A 193 0.49 -14.05 2.32
CA VAL A 193 -0.20 -14.83 1.29
C VAL A 193 -1.61 -15.10 1.79
N GLU A 194 -2.59 -15.03 0.91
CA GLU A 194 -3.92 -15.57 1.19
C GLU A 194 -3.80 -17.08 1.41
N LEU A 195 -3.91 -17.50 2.67
CA LEU A 195 -4.01 -18.92 3.03
C LEU A 195 -5.46 -19.42 2.98
N TRP A 196 -6.38 -18.47 2.91
CA TRP A 196 -7.80 -18.71 2.91
C TRP A 196 -8.53 -17.64 2.12
N ASN A 197 -8.75 -17.90 0.83
CA ASN A 197 -9.69 -17.13 0.01
C ASN A 197 -11.05 -17.86 -0.13
N ALA A 198 -12.17 -17.14 0.04
CA ALA A 198 -13.51 -17.73 -0.11
C ALA A 198 -13.84 -18.15 -1.56
N SER A 199 -13.25 -17.50 -2.56
CA SER A 199 -13.43 -17.76 -3.99
C SER A 199 -12.53 -18.87 -4.54
N SER A 200 -11.57 -19.37 -3.74
CA SER A 200 -10.56 -20.33 -4.19
C SER A 200 -10.49 -21.61 -3.33
N ASN A 201 -9.35 -22.32 -3.37
CA ASN A 201 -9.10 -23.54 -2.60
C ASN A 201 -8.05 -23.33 -1.49
N PRO A 202 -8.47 -23.10 -0.23
CA PRO A 202 -7.57 -22.90 0.91
C PRO A 202 -6.58 -24.04 1.15
N ASP A 203 -6.94 -25.28 0.76
CA ASP A 203 -6.02 -26.41 0.91
C ASP A 203 -4.86 -26.35 -0.09
N VAL A 204 -5.03 -25.77 -1.27
CA VAL A 204 -3.92 -25.56 -2.22
C VAL A 204 -3.08 -24.36 -1.81
N GLU A 205 -3.71 -23.28 -1.35
CA GLU A 205 -3.06 -22.06 -0.87
C GLU A 205 -2.12 -22.33 0.33
N ILE A 206 -2.59 -23.12 1.30
CA ILE A 206 -1.76 -23.55 2.44
C ILE A 206 -0.59 -24.43 1.96
N GLU A 207 -0.78 -25.28 0.94
CA GLU A 207 0.31 -26.10 0.40
C GLU A 207 1.41 -25.23 -0.22
N TYR A 208 1.03 -24.21 -0.99
CA TYR A 208 1.95 -23.21 -1.51
C TYR A 208 2.71 -22.53 -0.37
N ALA A 209 2.00 -22.03 0.66
CA ALA A 209 2.63 -21.34 1.77
C ALA A 209 3.62 -22.21 2.54
N GLU A 210 3.25 -23.45 2.88
CA GLU A 210 4.14 -24.42 3.54
C GLU A 210 5.38 -24.70 2.69
N ASN A 211 5.20 -24.87 1.37
CA ASN A 211 6.29 -25.06 0.43
C ASN A 211 7.27 -23.87 0.44
N ARG A 212 6.77 -22.62 0.39
CA ARG A 212 7.60 -21.42 0.44
C ARG A 212 8.27 -21.25 1.80
N TRP A 213 7.57 -21.46 2.92
CA TRP A 213 8.16 -21.36 4.26
C TRP A 213 9.31 -22.35 4.46
N ASN A 214 9.19 -23.57 3.92
CA ASN A 214 10.25 -24.57 3.87
C ASN A 214 11.49 -24.12 3.10
N ARG A 215 11.33 -23.20 2.13
CA ARG A 215 12.41 -22.58 1.35
C ARG A 215 12.91 -21.26 1.93
N GLY A 216 12.60 -20.97 3.19
CA GLY A 216 13.15 -19.80 3.89
C GLY A 216 12.40 -18.49 3.64
N PHE A 217 11.28 -18.51 2.92
CA PHE A 217 10.40 -17.34 2.79
C PHE A 217 9.70 -17.05 4.14
N ARG A 218 9.55 -15.79 4.49
CA ARG A 218 9.06 -15.33 5.80
C ARG A 218 7.94 -14.32 5.61
N PHE A 219 6.74 -14.82 5.36
CA PHE A 219 5.51 -14.04 5.25
C PHE A 219 4.44 -14.61 6.19
N GLY A 220 3.45 -13.79 6.56
CA GLY A 220 2.26 -14.23 7.30
C GLY A 220 1.15 -14.79 6.39
N GLY A 221 0.08 -15.30 6.98
CA GLY A 221 -1.14 -15.66 6.28
C GLY A 221 -2.23 -14.62 6.44
N VAL A 222 -3.01 -14.38 5.40
CA VAL A 222 -4.27 -13.61 5.49
C VAL A 222 -5.43 -14.46 4.98
N ALA A 223 -6.64 -14.03 5.33
CA ALA A 223 -7.89 -14.57 4.85
C ALA A 223 -8.68 -13.46 4.15
N ALA A 224 -9.29 -13.80 3.02
CA ALA A 224 -9.88 -12.88 2.08
C ALA A 224 -11.28 -13.37 1.72
N SER A 225 -12.28 -12.50 1.85
CA SER A 225 -13.62 -12.85 1.33
C SER A 225 -13.69 -12.80 -0.18
N ASP A 226 -12.84 -11.98 -0.80
CA ASP A 226 -12.86 -11.72 -2.24
C ASP A 226 -14.29 -11.37 -2.72
N SER A 227 -14.96 -10.55 -1.90
CA SER A 227 -16.39 -10.30 -2.04
C SER A 227 -16.66 -9.36 -3.20
N HIS A 228 -17.16 -9.95 -4.29
CA HIS A 228 -17.60 -9.23 -5.48
C HIS A 228 -19.11 -8.98 -5.50
N PHE A 229 -19.91 -9.89 -4.94
CA PHE A 229 -21.38 -9.89 -5.15
C PHE A 229 -22.11 -9.86 -3.83
N LYS A 230 -22.96 -8.85 -3.63
CA LYS A 230 -23.87 -8.85 -2.47
C LYS A 230 -24.83 -10.04 -2.48
N GLU A 231 -25.13 -10.59 -3.65
CA GLU A 231 -25.95 -11.80 -3.82
C GLU A 231 -25.27 -13.06 -3.26
N LEU A 232 -23.94 -13.07 -3.18
CA LEU A 232 -23.15 -14.19 -2.65
C LEU A 232 -22.75 -14.01 -1.19
N ARG A 233 -23.25 -12.99 -0.49
CA ARG A 233 -22.97 -12.75 0.94
C ARG A 233 -23.14 -13.96 1.90
N PRO A 234 -24.01 -14.94 1.63
CA PRO A 234 -24.04 -16.14 2.46
C PRO A 234 -22.72 -16.92 2.49
N VAL A 235 -21.88 -16.80 1.45
CA VAL A 235 -20.64 -17.58 1.27
C VAL A 235 -19.37 -16.73 1.03
N SER A 236 -19.50 -15.52 0.49
CA SER A 236 -18.40 -14.57 0.23
C SER A 236 -18.90 -13.15 0.52
N ALA A 237 -18.62 -12.68 1.74
CA ALA A 237 -19.00 -11.36 2.23
C ALA A 237 -17.83 -10.74 2.98
N PRO A 238 -17.73 -9.40 3.07
CA PRO A 238 -16.68 -8.75 3.87
C PRO A 238 -16.58 -9.37 5.27
N GLY A 239 -15.39 -9.90 5.59
CA GLY A 239 -15.09 -10.59 6.84
C GLY A 239 -15.46 -12.07 6.88
N ARG A 240 -15.79 -12.71 5.75
CA ARG A 240 -16.06 -14.16 5.67
C ARG A 240 -15.26 -14.77 4.51
N PRO A 241 -14.08 -15.36 4.80
CA PRO A 241 -13.41 -15.49 6.11
C PRO A 241 -12.86 -14.16 6.67
N THR A 242 -12.61 -14.13 7.98
CA THR A 242 -12.07 -12.98 8.71
C THR A 242 -10.56 -13.07 8.85
N THR A 243 -9.85 -12.00 8.53
CA THR A 243 -8.48 -11.77 9.01
C THR A 243 -8.52 -11.00 10.32
N TRP A 244 -8.02 -11.62 11.39
CA TRP A 244 -7.75 -10.92 12.65
C TRP A 244 -6.30 -10.45 12.67
N VAL A 245 -6.09 -9.18 12.99
CA VAL A 245 -4.76 -8.55 13.04
C VAL A 245 -4.45 -8.16 14.49
N PHE A 246 -3.29 -8.58 15.01
CA PHE A 246 -2.83 -8.16 16.33
C PHE A 246 -2.00 -6.87 16.21
N ALA A 247 -2.69 -5.74 16.31
CA ALA A 247 -2.11 -4.41 16.18
C ALA A 247 -1.76 -3.83 17.55
N ALA A 248 -0.70 -3.02 17.63
CA ALA A 248 -0.30 -2.34 18.87
C ALA A 248 -1.43 -1.45 19.42
N GLU A 249 -2.18 -0.82 18.52
CA GLU A 249 -3.35 -0.02 18.80
C GLU A 249 -4.31 -0.01 17.61
N ARG A 250 -5.47 0.62 17.77
CA ARG A 250 -6.47 0.76 16.70
C ARG A 250 -6.18 1.98 15.83
N SER A 251 -5.21 1.85 14.94
CA SER A 251 -4.87 2.84 13.90
C SER A 251 -4.52 2.17 12.57
N THR A 252 -4.61 2.90 11.46
CA THR A 252 -4.28 2.36 10.12
C THR A 252 -2.84 1.86 10.08
N ARG A 253 -1.91 2.67 10.62
CA ARG A 253 -0.48 2.33 10.62
C ARG A 253 -0.19 1.09 11.45
N ALA A 254 -0.79 0.96 12.64
CA ALA A 254 -0.60 -0.22 13.48
C ALA A 254 -1.14 -1.51 12.84
N ILE A 255 -2.25 -1.43 12.09
CA ILE A 255 -2.79 -2.56 11.31
C ILE A 255 -1.81 -2.96 10.20
N LEU A 256 -1.34 -2.01 9.39
CA LEU A 256 -0.39 -2.28 8.30
C LEU A 256 0.94 -2.85 8.82
N ASP A 257 1.42 -2.37 9.96
CA ASP A 257 2.63 -2.87 10.60
C ASP A 257 2.45 -4.31 11.10
N ALA A 258 1.31 -4.63 11.69
CA ALA A 258 0.98 -5.97 12.16
C ALA A 258 0.76 -6.96 11.00
N LEU A 259 0.10 -6.53 9.91
CA LEU A 259 -0.06 -7.33 8.69
C LEU A 259 1.31 -7.70 8.09
N ARG A 260 2.23 -6.74 7.97
CA ARG A 260 3.59 -6.99 7.47
C ARG A 260 4.45 -7.85 8.40
N ALA A 261 4.23 -7.76 9.71
CA ALA A 261 4.82 -8.68 10.66
C ALA A 261 4.23 -10.10 10.56
N GLY A 262 3.10 -10.28 9.86
CA GLY A 262 2.35 -11.52 9.77
C GLY A 262 1.60 -11.87 11.05
N ARG A 263 1.32 -10.88 11.91
CA ARG A 263 0.67 -11.07 13.22
C ARG A 263 -0.82 -11.22 13.06
N THR A 264 -1.20 -12.34 12.46
CA THR A 264 -2.57 -12.62 12.02
C THR A 264 -3.06 -14.00 12.48
N THR A 265 -4.36 -14.08 12.69
CA THR A 265 -5.10 -15.34 12.72
C THR A 265 -6.34 -15.24 11.86
N LEU A 266 -6.73 -16.38 11.30
CA LEU A 266 -7.79 -16.51 10.31
C LEU A 266 -8.95 -17.27 10.95
N SER A 267 -10.17 -16.82 10.69
CA SER A 267 -11.39 -17.44 11.20
C SER A 267 -12.43 -17.50 10.09
N PHE A 268 -13.31 -18.49 10.15
CA PHE A 268 -14.43 -18.62 9.19
C PHE A 268 -15.35 -17.37 9.16
N SER A 269 -15.49 -16.69 10.29
CA SER A 269 -16.28 -15.48 10.50
C SER A 269 -15.82 -14.77 11.78
N THR A 270 -16.36 -13.58 12.05
CA THR A 270 -16.04 -12.77 13.22
C THR A 270 -16.49 -13.40 14.55
N ASP A 271 -17.39 -14.37 14.50
CA ASP A 271 -17.88 -15.17 15.62
C ASP A 271 -17.43 -16.65 15.54
N GLY A 272 -16.61 -16.99 14.54
CA GLY A 272 -16.09 -18.34 14.32
C GLY A 272 -14.98 -18.73 15.29
N PRO A 273 -14.44 -19.95 15.15
CA PRO A 273 -13.31 -20.41 15.94
C PRO A 273 -12.12 -19.46 15.82
N PHE A 274 -11.50 -19.14 16.95
CA PHE A 274 -10.36 -18.23 17.01
C PHE A 274 -9.18 -18.97 17.63
N ALA A 275 -8.06 -19.04 16.93
CA ALA A 275 -6.87 -19.76 17.36
C ALA A 275 -5.68 -18.81 17.50
N THR A 276 -4.80 -19.10 18.45
CA THR A 276 -3.52 -18.39 18.61
C THR A 276 -2.41 -19.39 18.84
N ILE A 277 -1.22 -19.02 18.37
CA ILE A 277 0.03 -19.73 18.65
C ILE A 277 1.06 -18.71 19.11
N GLU A 278 1.72 -19.03 20.23
CA GLU A 278 2.78 -18.23 20.82
C GLU A 278 3.94 -19.15 21.21
N ALA A 279 5.15 -18.60 21.35
CA ALA A 279 6.34 -19.36 21.68
C ALA A 279 7.13 -18.74 22.84
N ASP A 280 7.42 -19.58 23.83
CA ASP A 280 8.42 -19.40 24.86
C ASP A 280 9.68 -20.14 24.40
N VAL A 281 10.62 -19.43 23.80
CA VAL A 281 11.79 -20.06 23.16
C VAL A 281 12.93 -20.28 24.15
N ASP A 282 13.00 -19.50 25.23
CA ASP A 282 14.04 -19.59 26.26
C ASP A 282 13.62 -20.41 27.51
N GLY A 283 12.34 -20.78 27.59
CA GLY A 283 11.76 -21.64 28.61
C GLY A 283 11.59 -20.98 29.98
N ASP A 284 11.50 -19.65 30.04
CA ASP A 284 11.33 -18.88 31.28
C ASP A 284 9.87 -18.83 31.79
N GLY A 285 8.92 -19.27 30.95
CA GLY A 285 7.48 -19.27 31.22
C GLY A 285 6.71 -18.07 30.67
N ARG A 286 7.37 -17.18 29.91
CA ARG A 286 6.77 -16.07 29.15
C ARG A 286 6.79 -16.39 27.67
N PHE A 287 5.85 -15.81 26.94
CA PHE A 287 5.67 -16.09 25.52
C PHE A 287 5.88 -14.81 24.72
N GLU A 288 7.14 -14.51 24.41
CA GLU A 288 7.58 -13.27 23.75
C GLU A 288 7.30 -13.23 22.25
N ALA A 289 7.08 -14.40 21.63
CA ALA A 289 6.81 -14.50 20.21
C ALA A 289 5.41 -15.03 19.94
N MET A 290 4.80 -14.54 18.87
CA MET A 290 3.49 -14.98 18.40
C MET A 290 3.49 -15.34 16.91
N GLY A 291 2.39 -15.93 16.43
CA GLY A 291 2.20 -16.20 15.01
C GLY A 291 2.54 -14.96 14.18
N GLY A 292 3.40 -15.13 13.18
CA GLY A 292 3.99 -14.06 12.38
C GLY A 292 5.48 -13.83 12.69
N ASP A 293 5.91 -13.90 13.95
CA ASP A 293 7.26 -13.51 14.36
C ASP A 293 8.34 -14.51 13.90
N GLU A 294 9.55 -14.00 13.64
CA GLU A 294 10.76 -14.82 13.47
C GLU A 294 11.73 -14.60 14.63
N VAL A 295 11.93 -15.65 15.44
CA VAL A 295 12.85 -15.64 16.58
C VAL A 295 14.19 -16.24 16.17
N ILE A 296 15.29 -15.57 16.55
CA ILE A 296 16.65 -16.08 16.31
C ILE A 296 17.22 -16.65 17.61
N VAL A 297 17.66 -17.90 17.59
CA VAL A 297 18.26 -18.62 18.73
C VAL A 297 19.70 -19.01 18.47
N ASP A 298 20.51 -19.18 19.51
CA ASP A 298 21.94 -19.50 19.34
C ASP A 298 22.20 -20.94 18.87
N ASP A 299 21.38 -21.89 19.31
CA ASP A 299 21.57 -23.33 19.07
C ASP A 299 20.25 -24.07 18.83
N ARG A 300 20.32 -25.18 18.10
CA ARG A 300 19.17 -26.07 17.84
C ARG A 300 18.58 -26.68 19.11
N ARG A 301 19.40 -26.84 20.16
CA ARG A 301 18.97 -27.44 21.43
C ARG A 301 18.40 -26.35 22.33
N LEU A 302 17.08 -26.22 22.30
CA LEU A 302 16.36 -25.30 23.17
C LEU A 302 16.34 -25.79 24.63
N PRO A 303 16.10 -24.87 25.58
CA PRO A 303 15.84 -25.20 26.98
C PRO A 303 14.70 -26.22 27.12
N ARG A 304 14.77 -27.10 28.13
CA ARG A 304 13.76 -28.17 28.34
C ARG A 304 12.33 -27.65 28.55
N ARG A 305 12.19 -26.38 28.95
CA ARG A 305 10.91 -25.72 29.20
C ARG A 305 10.41 -24.91 28.02
N ALA A 306 11.21 -24.76 26.96
CA ALA A 306 10.77 -24.08 25.75
C ALA A 306 9.50 -24.75 25.21
N ALA A 307 8.49 -23.94 24.93
CA ALA A 307 7.15 -24.41 24.64
C ALA A 307 6.43 -23.53 23.63
N LEU A 308 5.51 -24.14 22.89
CA LEU A 308 4.45 -23.45 22.17
C LEU A 308 3.22 -23.41 23.05
N ARG A 309 2.54 -22.26 23.10
CA ARG A 309 1.21 -22.10 23.68
C ARG A 309 0.21 -22.02 22.55
N VAL A 310 -0.70 -22.98 22.52
CA VAL A 310 -1.82 -23.01 21.58
C VAL A 310 -3.08 -22.75 22.37
N ARG A 311 -3.78 -21.66 22.05
CA ARG A 311 -5.07 -21.33 22.66
C ARG A 311 -6.12 -21.22 21.58
N VAL A 312 -7.30 -21.78 21.85
CA VAL A 312 -8.46 -21.70 20.96
C VAL A 312 -9.69 -21.22 21.71
N ARG A 313 -10.55 -20.50 21.01
CA ARG A 313 -11.89 -20.06 21.44
C ARG A 313 -12.94 -20.51 20.44
N ALA A 314 -14.19 -20.71 20.87
CA ALA A 314 -15.31 -21.10 20.02
C ALA A 314 -15.07 -22.37 19.19
N ALA A 315 -14.25 -23.30 19.70
CA ALA A 315 -13.78 -24.49 18.97
C ALA A 315 -14.16 -25.82 19.64
N THR A 316 -15.12 -25.82 20.58
CA THR A 316 -15.51 -27.03 21.34
C THR A 316 -15.89 -28.17 20.40
N GLY A 317 -15.27 -29.34 20.59
CA GLY A 317 -15.50 -30.54 19.77
C GLY A 317 -14.85 -30.53 18.39
N MET A 318 -14.19 -29.44 17.99
CA MET A 318 -13.45 -29.36 16.72
C MET A 318 -12.07 -29.98 16.84
N ARG A 319 -11.41 -30.26 15.72
CA ARG A 319 -10.03 -30.75 15.71
C ARG A 319 -9.06 -29.58 15.61
N VAL A 320 -8.17 -29.45 16.59
CA VAL A 320 -7.07 -28.49 16.59
C VAL A 320 -5.79 -29.24 16.23
N LEU A 321 -5.15 -28.85 15.14
CA LEU A 321 -4.00 -29.50 14.55
C LEU A 321 -2.82 -28.52 14.61
N VAL A 322 -1.72 -28.96 15.22
CA VAL A 322 -0.47 -28.19 15.22
C VAL A 322 0.46 -28.81 14.18
N TYR A 323 0.90 -28.01 13.22
CA TYR A 323 1.85 -28.43 12.20
C TYR A 323 3.20 -27.78 12.44
N ALA A 324 4.26 -28.47 12.03
CA ALA A 324 5.61 -27.95 11.97
C ALA A 324 6.20 -28.26 10.58
N ALA A 325 7.27 -27.58 10.20
CA ALA A 325 8.03 -27.90 8.98
C ALA A 325 8.31 -29.43 8.88
N PRO A 326 8.00 -30.11 7.74
CA PRO A 326 7.67 -29.53 6.43
C PRO A 326 6.17 -29.25 6.15
N GLY A 327 5.30 -29.39 7.15
CA GLY A 327 3.86 -29.07 7.04
C GLY A 327 2.97 -30.30 6.94
N ARG A 328 1.79 -30.14 6.32
CA ARG A 328 0.73 -31.17 6.32
C ARG A 328 1.15 -32.50 5.73
N SER A 329 2.10 -32.49 4.80
CA SER A 329 2.68 -33.70 4.21
C SER A 329 3.37 -34.64 5.22
N ALA A 330 3.80 -34.11 6.38
CA ALA A 330 4.38 -34.91 7.47
C ALA A 330 3.38 -35.26 8.59
N GLY A 331 2.13 -34.79 8.48
CA GLY A 331 1.12 -34.90 9.54
C GLY A 331 1.32 -33.91 10.70
N PRO A 332 0.30 -33.76 11.57
CA PRO A 332 0.37 -32.84 12.70
C PRO A 332 1.35 -33.35 13.77
N VAL A 333 2.12 -32.44 14.37
CA VAL A 333 2.98 -32.74 15.52
C VAL A 333 2.17 -32.86 16.82
N ALA A 334 0.97 -32.29 16.87
CA ALA A 334 0.00 -32.48 17.94
C ALA A 334 -1.43 -32.34 17.43
N THR A 335 -2.37 -33.04 18.08
CA THR A 335 -3.80 -32.94 17.80
C THR A 335 -4.56 -32.84 19.12
N TYR A 336 -5.49 -31.91 19.20
CA TYR A 336 -6.35 -31.69 20.36
C TYR A 336 -7.82 -31.63 19.94
N VAL A 337 -8.71 -31.91 20.90
CA VAL A 337 -10.14 -31.68 20.79
C VAL A 337 -10.54 -30.81 21.99
N PRO A 338 -10.97 -29.55 21.79
CA PRO A 338 -11.33 -28.67 22.89
C PRO A 338 -12.61 -29.17 23.56
N GLU A 339 -12.59 -29.24 24.89
CA GLU A 339 -13.74 -29.61 25.74
C GLU A 339 -14.41 -28.38 26.36
N LYS A 340 -13.75 -27.22 26.28
CA LYS A 340 -14.23 -25.93 26.79
C LYS A 340 -14.20 -24.90 25.67
N ASP A 341 -14.99 -23.85 25.85
CA ASP A 341 -15.06 -22.75 24.88
C ASP A 341 -13.71 -22.05 24.70
N ASP A 342 -13.00 -21.76 25.80
CA ASP A 342 -11.62 -21.24 25.80
C ASP A 342 -10.69 -22.29 26.41
N GLN A 343 -9.72 -22.77 25.63
CA GLN A 343 -8.80 -23.82 26.07
C GLN A 343 -7.38 -23.60 25.54
N THR A 344 -6.40 -23.88 26.41
CA THR A 344 -4.98 -23.69 26.14
C THR A 344 -4.20 -24.99 26.37
N TRP A 345 -3.23 -25.27 25.50
CA TRP A 345 -2.25 -26.36 25.65
C TRP A 345 -0.83 -25.83 25.52
N LEU A 346 0.08 -26.49 26.24
CA LEU A 346 1.53 -26.31 26.07
C LEU A 346 2.12 -27.52 25.35
N LEU A 347 2.84 -27.26 24.26
CA LEU A 347 3.55 -28.27 23.48
C LEU A 347 5.06 -28.01 23.59
N PRO A 348 5.90 -29.00 23.92
CA PRO A 348 7.35 -28.80 23.92
C PRO A 348 7.87 -28.33 22.56
N LEU A 349 8.64 -27.24 22.54
CA LEU A 349 9.21 -26.69 21.33
C LEU A 349 10.54 -27.39 21.01
N THR A 350 10.63 -28.02 19.84
CA THR A 350 11.84 -28.76 19.40
C THR A 350 12.15 -28.47 17.94
N LEU A 351 13.41 -28.15 17.64
CA LEU A 351 13.85 -27.77 16.30
C LEU A 351 14.38 -28.98 15.52
N SER A 352 13.79 -29.26 14.36
CA SER A 352 14.21 -30.32 13.43
C SER A 352 15.32 -29.89 12.47
N GLY A 353 15.55 -28.57 12.32
CA GLY A 353 16.56 -27.98 11.44
C GLY A 353 17.00 -26.58 11.90
N ASP A 354 17.82 -25.92 11.10
CA ASP A 354 18.27 -24.53 11.40
C ASP A 354 17.16 -23.50 11.21
N HIS A 355 16.13 -23.86 10.46
CA HIS A 355 14.96 -23.02 10.21
C HIS A 355 13.72 -23.90 10.35
N ALA A 356 12.88 -23.57 11.32
CA ALA A 356 11.63 -24.27 11.58
C ALA A 356 10.48 -23.26 11.63
N TRP A 357 9.26 -23.75 11.46
CA TRP A 357 8.05 -22.98 11.62
C TRP A 357 6.96 -23.85 12.23
N TYR A 358 6.01 -23.24 12.94
CA TYR A 358 4.88 -23.92 13.60
C TYR A 358 3.61 -23.12 13.39
N ARG A 359 2.50 -23.77 13.05
CA ARG A 359 1.19 -23.11 12.88
C ARG A 359 0.08 -23.99 13.42
N VAL A 360 -1.08 -23.37 13.66
CA VAL A 360 -2.30 -24.05 14.11
C VAL A 360 -3.34 -24.03 13.00
N GLU A 361 -4.13 -25.09 12.94
CA GLU A 361 -5.28 -25.24 12.06
C GLU A 361 -6.44 -25.84 12.84
N VAL A 362 -7.64 -25.30 12.68
CA VAL A 362 -8.87 -25.82 13.28
C VAL A 362 -9.77 -26.34 12.16
N ARG A 363 -10.20 -27.59 12.28
CA ARG A 363 -10.98 -28.34 11.28
C ARG A 363 -12.23 -28.92 11.93
N ALA A 364 -13.36 -28.81 11.25
CA ALA A 364 -14.63 -29.43 11.65
C ALA A 364 -15.56 -29.62 10.44
N PRO A 365 -16.58 -30.49 10.54
CA PRO A 365 -17.63 -30.58 9.52
C PRO A 365 -18.36 -29.24 9.33
N GLY A 366 -19.02 -29.04 8.20
CA GLY A 366 -19.92 -27.90 7.95
C GLY A 366 -19.71 -27.24 6.58
N GLU A 367 -19.97 -25.93 6.49
CA GLU A 367 -19.84 -25.14 5.26
C GLU A 367 -18.45 -25.28 4.61
N LEU A 368 -18.41 -25.25 3.28
CA LEU A 368 -17.17 -25.31 2.50
C LEU A 368 -16.26 -24.14 2.88
N SER A 369 -14.97 -24.39 3.02
CA SER A 369 -14.02 -23.31 3.34
C SER A 369 -13.72 -22.41 2.15
N GLY A 370 -13.97 -22.84 0.92
CA GLY A 370 -13.82 -22.01 -0.28
C GLY A 370 -14.62 -22.58 -1.43
N ARG A 371 -14.84 -21.78 -2.49
CA ARG A 371 -15.61 -22.18 -3.67
C ARG A 371 -15.05 -23.43 -4.33
N ASP A 372 -13.72 -23.53 -4.40
CA ASP A 372 -13.01 -24.58 -5.11
C ASP A 372 -12.43 -25.64 -4.13
N ALA A 373 -12.85 -25.59 -2.85
CA ALA A 373 -12.53 -26.60 -1.84
C ALA A 373 -13.21 -27.95 -2.16
N ASP A 374 -12.56 -29.07 -1.80
CA ASP A 374 -13.14 -30.40 -2.01
C ASP A 374 -14.38 -30.60 -1.12
N PRO A 375 -15.58 -30.77 -1.71
CA PRO A 375 -16.81 -30.92 -0.95
C PRO A 375 -16.93 -32.25 -0.20
N ASN A 376 -16.04 -33.21 -0.49
CA ASN A 376 -16.03 -34.53 0.16
C ASN A 376 -15.11 -34.59 1.38
N LEU A 377 -14.38 -33.51 1.70
CA LEU A 377 -13.56 -33.48 2.90
C LEU A 377 -14.46 -33.59 4.14
N PRO A 378 -14.17 -34.54 5.05
CA PRO A 378 -14.98 -34.75 6.24
C PRO A 378 -14.95 -33.54 7.19
N ASP A 379 -13.83 -32.81 7.20
CA ASP A 379 -13.65 -31.59 7.98
C ASP A 379 -13.12 -30.46 7.09
N GLN A 380 -13.84 -29.34 7.08
CA GLN A 380 -13.48 -28.12 6.38
C GLN A 380 -12.65 -27.20 7.28
N LEU A 381 -11.92 -26.25 6.69
CA LEU A 381 -11.15 -25.26 7.45
C LEU A 381 -12.09 -24.33 8.25
N ARG A 382 -11.73 -24.05 9.51
CA ARG A 382 -12.50 -23.19 10.42
C ARG A 382 -11.69 -22.07 11.03
N ALA A 383 -10.41 -22.31 11.28
CA ALA A 383 -9.45 -21.30 11.67
C ALA A 383 -8.04 -21.74 11.28
N ALA A 384 -7.13 -20.78 11.11
CA ALA A 384 -5.71 -21.04 10.91
C ALA A 384 -4.89 -19.87 11.49
N THR A 385 -3.65 -20.12 11.88
CA THR A 385 -2.75 -19.04 12.34
C THR A 385 -1.65 -18.81 11.32
N SER A 386 -1.13 -17.59 11.29
CA SER A 386 0.25 -17.40 10.81
C SER A 386 1.23 -18.25 11.62
N PRO A 387 2.35 -18.68 11.03
CA PRO A 387 3.33 -19.48 11.73
C PRO A 387 4.21 -18.66 12.67
N VAL A 388 4.65 -19.24 13.78
CA VAL A 388 5.86 -18.78 14.49
C VAL A 388 7.08 -19.37 13.77
N PHE A 389 8.03 -18.53 13.38
CA PHE A 389 9.30 -18.97 12.80
C PHE A 389 10.41 -18.99 13.86
N VAL A 390 11.25 -20.02 13.83
CA VAL A 390 12.45 -20.12 14.68
C VAL A 390 13.65 -20.43 13.81
N SER A 391 14.67 -19.57 13.88
CA SER A 391 15.89 -19.67 13.08
C SER A 391 17.12 -19.72 13.98
N VAL A 392 18.11 -20.53 13.62
CA VAL A 392 19.33 -20.76 14.41
C VAL A 392 20.45 -19.86 13.89
N ARG A 393 21.00 -19.03 14.76
CA ARG A 393 22.13 -18.08 14.60
C ARG A 393 21.93 -16.93 13.62
N ARG A 394 21.09 -17.12 12.60
CA ARG A 394 20.82 -16.11 11.58
C ARG A 394 19.39 -16.26 11.05
N PRO A 395 18.77 -15.15 10.60
CA PRO A 395 17.48 -15.21 9.92
C PRO A 395 17.52 -16.10 8.67
N ALA A 396 16.37 -16.64 8.28
CA ALA A 396 16.29 -17.38 7.03
C ALA A 396 16.39 -16.45 5.81
N ALA A 397 17.15 -16.90 4.81
CA ALA A 397 17.19 -16.30 3.49
C ALA A 397 16.23 -17.06 2.57
N PRO A 398 15.43 -16.36 1.74
CA PRO A 398 14.57 -17.04 0.77
C PRO A 398 15.44 -17.70 -0.30
N ALA A 399 15.10 -18.94 -0.65
CA ALA A 399 15.75 -19.68 -1.73
C ALA A 399 14.76 -19.84 -2.89
N PRO A 400 14.59 -18.85 -3.79
CA PRO A 400 13.68 -18.97 -4.94
C PRO A 400 14.20 -19.95 -6.01
N GLU A 401 13.34 -20.36 -6.94
CA GLU A 401 13.71 -21.11 -8.14
C GLU A 401 14.57 -20.25 -9.08
N ILE A 402 14.22 -18.98 -9.25
CA ILE A 402 14.97 -18.01 -10.02
C ILE A 402 15.48 -16.90 -9.10
N VAL A 403 16.79 -16.72 -9.05
CA VAL A 403 17.41 -15.68 -8.21
C VAL A 403 17.25 -14.30 -8.82
N LEU A 404 17.13 -13.29 -7.96
CA LEU A 404 17.18 -11.90 -8.39
C LEU A 404 18.56 -11.53 -8.95
N PRO A 405 18.63 -10.63 -9.95
CA PRO A 405 19.90 -10.04 -10.36
C PRO A 405 20.62 -9.38 -9.18
N ALA A 406 21.95 -9.46 -9.21
CA ALA A 406 22.78 -8.79 -8.23
C ALA A 406 22.52 -7.28 -8.24
N ALA A 407 22.32 -6.71 -7.05
CA ALA A 407 22.15 -5.27 -6.91
C ALA A 407 23.40 -4.52 -7.41
N SER A 408 23.19 -3.47 -8.19
CA SER A 408 24.26 -2.58 -8.62
C SER A 408 24.91 -1.93 -7.40
N ARG A 409 26.24 -1.91 -7.36
CA ARG A 409 27.03 -1.21 -6.34
C ARG A 409 27.86 -0.15 -7.03
N GLY A 410 27.73 1.09 -6.58
CA GLY A 410 28.47 2.22 -7.11
C GLY A 410 28.42 3.39 -6.13
N ASP A 411 29.46 4.23 -6.16
CA ASP A 411 29.47 5.49 -5.42
C ASP A 411 28.65 6.52 -6.19
N ASP A 412 27.41 6.72 -5.77
CA ASP A 412 26.52 7.77 -6.25
C ASP A 412 26.64 9.08 -5.45
N ARG A 413 27.59 9.14 -4.50
CA ARG A 413 27.83 10.26 -3.59
C ARG A 413 26.58 10.73 -2.84
N ALA A 414 25.66 9.80 -2.58
CA ALA A 414 24.45 10.14 -1.84
C ALA A 414 24.68 10.09 -0.33
N ASP A 415 24.32 11.18 0.34
CA ASP A 415 24.42 11.32 1.79
C ASP A 415 23.08 10.99 2.45
N LEU A 416 23.10 10.21 3.54
CA LEU A 416 21.91 9.97 4.35
C LEU A 416 21.45 11.27 5.02
N VAL A 417 20.16 11.58 4.92
CA VAL A 417 19.55 12.77 5.53
C VAL A 417 18.52 12.41 6.61
N VAL A 418 17.57 11.52 6.35
CA VAL A 418 16.52 11.14 7.30
C VAL A 418 16.32 9.64 7.28
N GLY A 419 15.99 9.04 8.43
CA GLY A 419 15.71 7.61 8.56
C GLY A 419 16.84 6.83 9.21
N GLU A 420 16.49 5.61 9.62
CA GLU A 420 17.38 4.65 10.23
C GLU A 420 17.05 3.24 9.75
N ARG A 421 18.02 2.33 9.91
CA ARG A 421 17.84 0.92 9.55
C ARG A 421 16.69 0.31 10.34
N GLY A 422 15.84 -0.45 9.65
CA GLY A 422 14.65 -1.08 10.20
C GLY A 422 13.43 -0.16 10.29
N GLY A 423 13.57 1.14 10.02
CA GLY A 423 12.48 2.11 10.00
C GLY A 423 12.14 2.59 8.58
N PHE A 424 11.06 3.36 8.46
CA PHE A 424 10.66 4.00 7.21
C PHE A 424 10.81 5.51 7.32
N ALA A 425 11.54 6.10 6.38
CA ALA A 425 11.52 7.52 6.06
C ALA A 425 11.43 7.71 4.55
N GLY A 426 10.50 8.54 4.08
CA GLY A 426 10.22 8.70 2.66
C GLY A 426 9.43 9.95 2.32
N PHE A 427 8.98 10.02 1.06
CA PHE A 427 8.14 11.10 0.51
C PHE A 427 8.71 12.51 0.78
N ALA A 428 10.03 12.63 0.64
CA ALA A 428 10.73 13.85 0.99
C ALA A 428 10.49 14.99 0.00
N ASP A 429 10.63 16.21 0.49
CA ASP A 429 10.72 17.42 -0.32
C ASP A 429 11.92 18.27 0.14
N VAL A 430 12.42 19.13 -0.75
CA VAL A 430 13.67 19.87 -0.53
C VAL A 430 13.57 21.33 -0.97
N ALA A 431 14.14 22.23 -0.16
CA ALA A 431 14.35 23.63 -0.52
C ALA A 431 15.77 24.06 -0.19
N VAL A 432 16.45 24.71 -1.13
CA VAL A 432 17.82 25.18 -0.99
C VAL A 432 17.82 26.70 -0.91
N GLU A 433 18.33 27.26 0.19
CA GLU A 433 18.48 28.71 0.34
C GLU A 433 19.92 29.07 0.75
N GLY A 434 20.60 29.81 -0.14
CA GLY A 434 22.02 30.07 -0.02
C GLY A 434 22.84 28.78 0.08
N ALA A 435 23.47 28.56 1.23
CA ALA A 435 24.24 27.35 1.52
C ALA A 435 23.47 26.30 2.33
N VAL A 436 22.22 26.58 2.72
CA VAL A 436 21.41 25.71 3.57
C VAL A 436 20.46 24.89 2.71
N THR A 437 20.38 23.60 2.98
CA THR A 437 19.37 22.70 2.42
C THR A 437 18.38 22.33 3.51
N HIS A 438 17.10 22.60 3.28
CA HIS A 438 15.98 22.15 4.11
C HIS A 438 15.36 20.92 3.48
N VAL A 439 15.30 19.83 4.23
CA VAL A 439 14.62 18.59 3.84
C VAL A 439 13.47 18.35 4.79
N VAL A 440 12.29 18.04 4.24
CA VAL A 440 11.16 17.51 5.00
C VAL A 440 10.86 16.10 4.53
N ALA A 441 10.38 15.25 5.42
CA ALA A 441 10.08 13.85 5.11
C ALA A 441 9.00 13.29 6.05
N GLU A 442 8.36 12.20 5.61
CA GLU A 442 7.56 11.34 6.47
C GLU A 442 8.48 10.34 7.18
N VAL A 443 8.18 10.04 8.44
CA VAL A 443 8.84 8.99 9.24
C VAL A 443 7.77 8.15 9.92
N HIS A 444 7.86 6.82 9.80
CA HIS A 444 6.91 5.88 10.41
C HIS A 444 7.58 5.10 11.53
N GLU A 445 7.01 5.18 12.74
CA GLU A 445 7.52 4.55 13.97
C GLU A 445 6.31 4.11 14.82
N ASP A 446 6.29 2.89 15.36
CA ASP A 446 5.35 2.46 16.41
C ASP A 446 3.88 2.89 16.22
N GLY A 447 3.27 2.58 15.07
CA GLY A 447 1.87 2.95 14.79
C GLY A 447 1.65 4.43 14.46
N ARG A 448 2.72 5.23 14.41
CA ARG A 448 2.70 6.68 14.17
C ARG A 448 3.31 7.03 12.81
N THR A 449 2.70 7.99 12.14
CA THR A 449 3.28 8.70 10.99
C THR A 449 3.54 10.17 11.33
N SER A 450 4.81 10.58 11.26
CA SER A 450 5.25 11.93 11.60
C SER A 450 5.85 12.67 10.41
N VAL A 451 5.65 13.97 10.36
CA VAL A 451 6.36 14.86 9.44
C VAL A 451 7.54 15.50 10.17
N VAL A 452 8.74 15.38 9.60
CA VAL A 452 9.98 15.92 10.19
C VAL A 452 10.66 16.92 9.27
N HIS A 453 11.48 17.80 9.84
CA HIS A 453 12.35 18.74 9.13
C HIS A 453 13.81 18.57 9.54
N ARG A 454 14.71 18.72 8.57
CA ARG A 454 16.17 18.75 8.78
C ARG A 454 16.82 19.84 7.93
N GLY A 455 17.51 20.78 8.59
CA GLY A 455 18.43 21.71 7.94
C GLY A 455 19.84 21.15 7.84
N ILE A 456 20.50 21.35 6.69
CA ILE A 456 21.86 20.92 6.39
C ILE A 456 22.65 22.14 5.92
N ASP A 457 23.78 22.44 6.55
CA ASP A 457 24.64 23.56 6.18
C ASP A 457 25.49 23.27 4.92
N GLY A 458 26.17 24.30 4.41
CA GLY A 458 27.01 24.20 3.21
C GLY A 458 28.26 23.32 3.38
N HIS A 459 28.54 22.85 4.59
CA HIS A 459 29.59 21.88 4.89
C HIS A 459 29.06 20.45 5.04
N GLY A 460 27.78 20.23 4.74
CA GLY A 460 27.11 18.93 4.88
C GLY A 460 26.81 18.56 6.33
N ARG A 461 26.97 19.49 7.28
CA ARG A 461 26.62 19.26 8.68
C ARG A 461 25.15 19.60 8.87
N GLY A 462 24.36 18.63 9.34
CA GLY A 462 23.01 18.93 9.82
C GLY A 462 23.05 19.89 11.01
N ASN A 463 21.95 20.58 11.28
CA ASN A 463 21.71 21.20 12.60
C ASN A 463 22.05 20.13 13.68
N ALA A 464 22.79 20.51 14.73
CA ALA A 464 23.23 19.56 15.75
C ALA A 464 22.02 18.93 16.48
N GLY A 465 21.54 17.77 16.03
CA GLY A 465 20.37 17.07 16.58
C GLY A 465 19.70 16.06 15.62
N LYS A 466 18.72 15.30 16.15
CA LYS A 466 17.73 14.52 15.37
C LYS A 466 16.86 15.50 14.54
N ALA A 467 16.20 15.02 13.49
CA ALA A 467 15.23 15.81 12.73
C ALA A 467 14.13 16.37 13.66
N LEU A 468 13.67 17.60 13.39
CA LEU A 468 12.62 18.25 14.17
C LEU A 468 11.25 17.72 13.75
N VAL A 469 10.48 17.17 14.68
CA VAL A 469 9.10 16.72 14.43
C VAL A 469 8.16 17.93 14.31
N LEU A 470 7.56 18.12 13.14
CA LEU A 470 6.65 19.23 12.84
C LEU A 470 5.19 18.89 13.12
N SER A 471 4.79 17.62 13.00
CA SER A 471 3.43 17.16 13.26
C SER A 471 3.06 17.21 14.75
N GLY A 472 4.04 17.31 15.65
CA GLY A 472 3.84 17.25 17.09
C GLY A 472 3.46 15.84 17.52
N GLU A 473 2.35 15.71 18.26
CA GLU A 473 1.85 14.41 18.71
C GLU A 473 0.93 13.70 17.71
N SER A 474 0.68 14.28 16.54
CA SER A 474 -0.12 13.59 15.52
C SER A 474 0.61 12.38 14.94
N ASP A 475 -0.16 11.34 14.66
CA ASP A 475 0.21 10.03 14.13
C ASP A 475 -0.25 9.78 12.68
N THR A 476 -0.85 10.78 12.05
CA THR A 476 -1.49 10.68 10.73
C THR A 476 -1.00 11.76 9.76
N ALA A 477 0.13 12.40 10.05
CA ALA A 477 0.64 13.51 9.25
C ALA A 477 1.40 13.02 8.01
N ARG A 478 1.00 13.43 6.80
CA ARG A 478 1.52 12.95 5.51
C ARG A 478 1.81 14.08 4.52
N ALA A 479 2.45 13.74 3.40
CA ALA A 479 2.67 14.55 2.21
C ALA A 479 3.27 15.94 2.46
N PRO A 480 4.44 16.04 3.13
CA PRO A 480 5.04 17.35 3.43
C PRO A 480 5.61 18.03 2.18
N ARG A 481 5.59 19.37 2.17
CA ARG A 481 6.29 20.22 1.18
C ARG A 481 6.99 21.38 1.87
N VAL A 482 8.11 21.84 1.31
CA VAL A 482 8.93 22.90 1.91
C VAL A 482 9.36 23.94 0.88
N VAL A 483 9.36 25.20 1.29
CA VAL A 483 9.99 26.31 0.55
C VAL A 483 10.73 27.22 1.50
N ALA A 484 11.79 27.87 1.02
CA ALA A 484 12.63 28.78 1.81
C ALA A 484 12.99 30.05 1.02
N SER A 485 13.15 31.16 1.73
CA SER A 485 13.57 32.46 1.18
C SER A 485 14.17 33.32 2.31
N GLY A 486 15.46 33.62 2.24
CA GLY A 486 16.18 34.20 3.37
C GLY A 486 16.08 33.33 4.62
N ASP A 487 15.68 33.92 5.75
CA ASP A 487 15.48 33.20 7.01
C ASP A 487 14.08 32.55 7.13
N ASP A 488 13.19 32.82 6.18
CA ASP A 488 11.82 32.30 6.20
C ASP A 488 11.76 30.90 5.59
N VAL A 489 11.29 29.92 6.37
CA VAL A 489 11.03 28.54 5.92
C VAL A 489 9.58 28.19 6.18
N TRP A 490 8.88 27.73 5.15
CA TRP A 490 7.49 27.33 5.24
C TRP A 490 7.37 25.85 4.94
N VAL A 491 6.61 25.14 5.79
CA VAL A 491 6.33 23.72 5.60
C VAL A 491 4.83 23.51 5.67
N VAL A 492 4.28 22.84 4.66
CA VAL A 492 2.87 22.42 4.60
C VAL A 492 2.78 20.90 4.60
N TRP A 493 1.74 20.32 5.20
CA TRP A 493 1.45 18.89 5.17
C TRP A 493 -0.05 18.62 5.35
N GLN A 494 -0.51 17.40 5.05
CA GLN A 494 -1.88 16.96 5.37
C GLN A 494 -1.89 16.17 6.68
N ASP A 495 -2.92 16.32 7.52
CA ASP A 495 -2.96 15.71 8.84
C ASP A 495 -4.39 15.60 9.38
N ALA A 496 -4.78 14.41 9.84
CA ALA A 496 -6.05 14.15 10.50
C ALA A 496 -6.00 14.35 12.03
N ARG A 497 -4.82 14.67 12.59
CA ARG A 497 -4.60 14.90 14.03
C ARG A 497 -5.02 13.70 14.88
N GLY A 498 -4.77 12.49 14.34
CA GLY A 498 -5.13 11.19 14.91
C GLY A 498 -6.61 10.83 14.83
N GLN A 499 -7.41 11.57 14.07
CA GLN A 499 -8.82 11.27 13.86
C GLN A 499 -9.02 10.54 12.53
N GLU A 500 -8.90 9.21 12.56
CA GLU A 500 -9.05 8.36 11.37
C GLU A 500 -10.49 7.87 11.14
N GLN A 501 -11.42 8.09 12.08
CA GLN A 501 -12.86 7.78 11.94
C GLN A 501 -13.68 9.02 12.30
N PRO A 502 -14.21 9.76 11.32
CA PRO A 502 -14.05 9.55 9.89
C PRO A 502 -12.69 10.04 9.39
N HIS A 503 -12.14 9.39 8.36
CA HIS A 503 -10.90 9.83 7.73
C HIS A 503 -11.12 11.19 7.03
N ARG A 504 -10.66 12.28 7.65
CA ARG A 504 -10.82 13.67 7.19
C ARG A 504 -9.55 14.51 7.45
N PRO A 505 -8.44 14.23 6.77
CA PRO A 505 -7.24 15.04 6.89
C PRO A 505 -7.52 16.50 6.49
N GLY A 506 -6.84 17.43 7.16
CA GLY A 506 -6.81 18.85 6.81
C GLY A 506 -5.41 19.29 6.37
N ILE A 507 -5.29 20.51 5.83
CA ILE A 507 -4.02 21.10 5.38
C ILE A 507 -3.46 22.02 6.45
N TRP A 508 -2.23 21.73 6.89
CA TRP A 508 -1.55 22.43 7.97
C TRP A 508 -0.27 23.08 7.49
N LEU A 509 -0.02 24.31 7.92
CA LEU A 509 1.14 25.12 7.57
C LEU A 509 1.89 25.58 8.81
N ARG A 510 3.23 25.50 8.78
CA ARG A 510 4.12 26.11 9.78
C ARG A 510 5.12 27.04 9.11
N HIS A 511 5.57 28.00 9.90
CA HIS A 511 6.55 29.01 9.52
C HIS A 511 7.71 29.04 10.52
N SER A 512 8.92 29.12 9.99
CA SER A 512 10.13 29.48 10.72
C SER A 512 10.65 30.80 10.18
N HIS A 513 11.08 31.69 11.07
CA HIS A 513 11.68 33.00 10.77
C HIS A 513 13.18 33.03 11.13
N ASN A 514 13.78 31.85 11.34
CA ASN A 514 15.18 31.70 11.76
C ASN A 514 15.87 30.54 11.04
N GLY A 515 15.66 30.42 9.74
CA GLY A 515 16.35 29.43 8.90
C GLY A 515 16.01 27.98 9.28
N GLY A 516 14.79 27.72 9.75
CA GLY A 516 14.35 26.37 10.11
C GLY A 516 14.94 25.83 11.42
N HIS A 517 15.54 26.67 12.27
CA HIS A 517 16.01 26.26 13.61
C HIS A 517 14.85 25.99 14.57
N SER A 518 13.74 26.72 14.42
CA SER A 518 12.49 26.49 15.16
C SER A 518 11.29 26.93 14.34
N PHE A 519 10.14 26.29 14.55
CA PHE A 519 8.89 26.64 13.87
C PHE A 519 7.84 27.14 14.85
N GLY A 520 7.05 28.11 14.41
CA GLY A 520 5.86 28.58 15.12
C GLY A 520 4.73 27.55 15.16
N ALA A 521 3.57 27.97 15.67
CA ALA A 521 2.37 27.12 15.71
C ALA A 521 1.89 26.74 14.30
N ALA A 522 1.26 25.56 14.20
CA ALA A 522 0.63 25.12 12.97
C ALA A 522 -0.70 25.85 12.74
N GLN A 523 -0.92 26.33 11.52
CA GLN A 523 -2.17 26.93 11.07
C GLN A 523 -2.87 25.95 10.11
N ARG A 524 -4.16 25.66 10.36
CA ARG A 524 -5.01 24.95 9.39
C ARG A 524 -5.48 25.91 8.30
N LEU A 525 -5.43 25.49 7.04
CA LEU A 525 -5.75 26.32 5.87
C LEU A 525 -7.11 25.98 5.24
N ASP A 526 -7.46 24.70 5.19
CA ASP A 526 -8.75 24.25 4.68
C ASP A 526 -9.88 24.66 5.65
N THR A 527 -11.06 24.93 5.10
CA THR A 527 -12.27 25.29 5.86
C THR A 527 -13.38 24.26 5.68
N GLY A 528 -13.09 23.17 4.98
CA GLY A 528 -14.03 22.15 4.54
C GLY A 528 -14.37 21.11 5.59
N THR A 529 -15.39 20.31 5.29
CA THR A 529 -15.79 19.13 6.08
C THR A 529 -15.41 17.81 5.40
N GLY A 530 -14.85 17.85 4.19
CA GLY A 530 -14.34 16.69 3.48
C GLY A 530 -12.91 16.35 3.89
N ARG A 531 -12.23 15.63 3.00
CA ARG A 531 -10.80 15.35 3.04
C ARG A 531 -10.07 16.42 2.25
N ALA A 532 -9.00 16.97 2.81
CA ALA A 532 -8.10 17.90 2.14
C ALA A 532 -6.69 17.30 2.11
N GLU A 533 -6.18 17.07 0.91
CA GLU A 533 -5.03 16.18 0.65
C GLU A 533 -4.09 16.72 -0.43
N HIS A 534 -2.89 16.13 -0.51
CA HIS A 534 -1.86 16.37 -1.51
C HIS A 534 -1.48 17.86 -1.67
N PRO A 535 -1.01 18.54 -0.60
CA PRO A 535 -0.65 19.94 -0.71
C PRO A 535 0.56 20.17 -1.62
N SER A 536 0.60 21.36 -2.21
CA SER A 536 1.69 21.93 -2.98
C SER A 536 1.99 23.35 -2.53
N LEU A 537 3.26 23.77 -2.59
CA LEU A 537 3.74 24.99 -1.96
C LEU A 537 4.71 25.74 -2.87
N ALA A 538 4.50 27.05 -3.01
CA ALA A 538 5.43 28.00 -3.61
C ALA A 538 5.41 29.34 -2.83
N LEU A 539 6.27 30.29 -3.22
CA LEU A 539 6.30 31.64 -2.63
C LEU A 539 5.95 32.72 -3.65
N LEU A 540 4.99 33.57 -3.30
CA LEU A 540 4.76 34.86 -3.94
C LEU A 540 5.63 35.93 -3.27
N ASP A 541 6.33 36.72 -4.10
CA ASP A 541 7.20 37.82 -3.67
C ASP A 541 8.32 37.39 -2.69
N GLY A 542 8.65 36.10 -2.66
CA GLY A 542 9.60 35.52 -1.70
C GLY A 542 9.14 35.58 -0.24
N ARG A 543 7.84 35.81 0.01
CA ARG A 543 7.30 36.04 1.38
C ARG A 543 5.97 35.35 1.67
N HIS A 544 5.05 35.35 0.72
CA HIS A 544 3.69 34.85 0.94
C HIS A 544 3.55 33.43 0.40
N PRO A 545 3.23 32.43 1.24
CA PRO A 545 2.96 31.07 0.78
C PRO A 545 1.79 31.02 -0.21
N VAL A 546 2.00 30.37 -1.34
CA VAL A 546 0.93 29.94 -2.24
C VAL A 546 0.74 28.45 -2.02
N VAL A 547 -0.40 28.08 -1.44
CA VAL A 547 -0.70 26.68 -1.10
C VAL A 547 -1.85 26.22 -1.97
N ALA A 548 -1.69 25.09 -2.66
CA ALA A 548 -2.76 24.41 -3.39
C ALA A 548 -2.96 22.99 -2.84
N TRP A 549 -4.18 22.48 -2.81
CA TRP A 549 -4.52 21.13 -2.33
C TRP A 549 -5.77 20.60 -3.04
N ALA A 550 -5.96 19.28 -3.01
CA ALA A 550 -7.20 18.64 -3.45
C ALA A 550 -8.15 18.51 -2.26
N GLU A 551 -9.45 18.80 -2.46
CA GLU A 551 -10.46 18.76 -1.40
C GLU A 551 -11.79 18.24 -1.93
N ASN A 552 -12.50 17.40 -1.17
CA ASN A 552 -13.79 16.83 -1.57
C ASN A 552 -15.00 17.26 -0.72
N SER A 553 -14.95 18.46 -0.13
CA SER A 553 -16.04 18.97 0.72
C SER A 553 -17.39 19.08 0.02
N ASP A 554 -17.39 19.34 -1.30
CA ASP A 554 -18.59 19.48 -2.13
C ASP A 554 -18.94 18.20 -2.92
N GLY A 555 -18.37 17.05 -2.52
CA GLY A 555 -18.55 15.76 -3.18
C GLY A 555 -17.34 15.39 -4.02
N ALA A 556 -17.17 16.01 -5.20
CA ALA A 556 -16.03 15.75 -6.06
C ALA A 556 -14.73 16.33 -5.48
N PHE A 557 -13.59 15.66 -5.71
CA PHE A 557 -12.29 16.27 -5.43
C PHE A 557 -12.03 17.43 -6.39
N ASP A 558 -11.80 18.60 -5.83
CA ASP A 558 -11.44 19.83 -6.53
C ASP A 558 -10.14 20.43 -5.98
N VAL A 559 -9.43 21.17 -6.81
CA VAL A 559 -8.21 21.88 -6.44
C VAL A 559 -8.54 23.25 -5.90
N HIS A 560 -8.17 23.47 -4.65
CA HIS A 560 -8.27 24.75 -3.96
C HIS A 560 -6.87 25.39 -3.86
N VAL A 561 -6.82 26.71 -3.89
CA VAL A 561 -5.57 27.48 -3.74
C VAL A 561 -5.77 28.72 -2.89
N GLN A 562 -4.77 29.05 -2.06
CA GLN A 562 -4.74 30.26 -1.26
C GLN A 562 -3.34 30.88 -1.24
N VAL A 563 -3.25 32.19 -1.47
CA VAL A 563 -2.08 32.99 -1.10
C VAL A 563 -2.21 33.44 0.35
N VAL A 564 -1.52 32.76 1.26
CA VAL A 564 -1.63 32.97 2.71
C VAL A 564 -1.13 34.37 3.09
N GLY A 565 -1.93 35.09 3.87
CA GLY A 565 -1.68 36.48 4.24
C GLY A 565 -2.12 37.52 3.20
N VAL A 566 -2.59 37.09 2.02
CA VAL A 566 -3.07 37.98 0.94
C VAL A 566 -4.54 37.72 0.63
N ASP A 567 -4.89 36.47 0.33
CA ASP A 567 -6.25 36.07 0.00
C ASP A 567 -7.08 35.86 1.28
N ARG A 568 -8.34 36.29 1.26
CA ARG A 568 -9.25 36.19 2.43
C ARG A 568 -9.66 34.75 2.75
N ALA A 569 -9.75 33.91 1.73
CA ALA A 569 -10.17 32.52 1.81
C ALA A 569 -9.59 31.75 0.61
N PRO A 570 -9.55 30.41 0.68
CA PRO A 570 -9.19 29.57 -0.46
C PRO A 570 -10.15 29.76 -1.65
N VAL A 571 -9.64 29.57 -2.87
CA VAL A 571 -10.42 29.62 -4.11
C VAL A 571 -10.36 28.26 -4.80
N ASN A 572 -11.52 27.69 -5.15
CA ASN A 572 -11.62 26.51 -6.00
C ASN A 572 -11.30 26.90 -7.46
N VAL A 573 -10.25 26.32 -8.03
CA VAL A 573 -9.77 26.63 -9.39
C VAL A 573 -10.10 25.56 -10.40
N SER A 574 -10.57 24.38 -9.99
CA SER A 574 -10.89 23.27 -10.89
C SER A 574 -12.38 23.11 -11.18
N ALA A 575 -13.29 23.56 -10.31
CA ALA A 575 -14.74 23.30 -10.44
C ALA A 575 -15.33 23.75 -11.79
N ALA A 576 -14.83 24.87 -12.34
CA ALA A 576 -15.39 25.44 -13.56
C ALA A 576 -15.32 24.44 -14.73
N GLY A 577 -16.48 24.14 -15.31
CA GLY A 577 -16.62 23.24 -16.47
C GLY A 577 -16.81 21.76 -16.12
N LYS A 578 -16.81 21.37 -14.84
CA LYS A 578 -17.20 20.01 -14.43
C LYS A 578 -18.70 19.80 -14.54
N VAL A 579 -19.11 18.60 -14.92
CA VAL A 579 -20.50 18.15 -14.88
C VAL A 579 -20.60 17.08 -13.80
N ILE A 580 -21.41 17.33 -12.78
CA ILE A 580 -21.71 16.36 -11.73
C ILE A 580 -23.07 15.75 -12.02
N VAL A 581 -23.12 14.42 -12.06
CA VAL A 581 -24.36 13.67 -12.20
C VAL A 581 -24.68 13.04 -10.85
N ALA A 582 -25.89 13.30 -10.34
CA ALA A 582 -26.33 12.68 -9.10
C ALA A 582 -26.62 11.19 -9.32
N GLY A 583 -26.22 10.35 -8.37
CA GLY A 583 -26.53 8.93 -8.39
C GLY A 583 -28.03 8.64 -8.27
N THR A 584 -28.40 7.45 -8.73
CA THR A 584 -29.73 6.86 -8.65
C THR A 584 -29.64 5.54 -7.89
N PRO A 585 -30.67 5.14 -7.13
CA PRO A 585 -30.66 3.84 -6.45
C PRO A 585 -30.62 2.61 -7.37
N ALA A 586 -30.87 2.79 -8.66
CA ALA A 586 -30.92 1.70 -9.65
C ALA A 586 -29.56 1.39 -10.29
N ASP A 587 -28.57 2.28 -10.10
CA ASP A 587 -27.25 2.14 -10.69
C ASP A 587 -26.20 2.70 -9.74
N ALA A 588 -25.40 1.82 -9.14
CA ALA A 588 -24.32 2.21 -8.24
C ALA A 588 -23.25 3.10 -8.92
N ARG A 589 -23.13 3.04 -10.26
CA ARG A 589 -22.21 3.84 -11.07
C ARG A 589 -22.78 5.15 -11.58
N SER A 590 -24.09 5.38 -11.38
CA SER A 590 -24.73 6.62 -11.86
C SER A 590 -24.25 7.92 -11.24
N PRO A 591 -23.64 7.99 -10.03
CA PRO A 591 -22.98 9.22 -9.63
C PRO A 591 -21.70 9.43 -10.45
N ILE A 592 -21.59 10.58 -11.11
CA ILE A 592 -20.38 10.99 -11.83
C ILE A 592 -19.81 12.21 -11.12
N HIS A 593 -18.62 12.04 -10.54
CA HIS A 593 -17.91 13.04 -9.76
C HIS A 593 -16.48 13.20 -10.27
N PRO A 594 -16.23 13.95 -11.36
CA PRO A 594 -14.88 14.12 -11.87
C PRO A 594 -13.95 14.70 -10.82
N ALA A 595 -12.83 14.04 -10.59
CA ALA A 595 -11.84 14.38 -9.59
C ALA A 595 -10.71 15.21 -10.20
N SER A 596 -10.19 16.15 -9.40
CA SER A 596 -8.98 16.91 -9.67
C SER A 596 -7.99 16.68 -8.54
N LEU A 597 -6.84 16.09 -8.84
CA LEU A 597 -5.92 15.57 -7.84
C LEU A 597 -4.46 16.02 -8.08
N PHE A 598 -3.61 15.82 -7.08
CA PHE A 598 -2.16 16.05 -7.12
C PHE A 598 -1.75 17.41 -7.70
N PRO A 599 -2.18 18.54 -7.09
CA PRO A 599 -1.84 19.85 -7.61
C PRO A 599 -0.33 20.14 -7.52
N ALA A 600 0.16 20.96 -8.44
CA ALA A 600 1.50 21.55 -8.42
C ALA A 600 1.42 23.05 -8.69
N VAL A 601 2.20 23.85 -7.96
CA VAL A 601 2.19 25.32 -8.07
C VAL A 601 3.55 25.88 -8.45
N ALA A 602 3.56 26.89 -9.31
CA ALA A 602 4.74 27.67 -9.65
C ALA A 602 4.42 29.17 -9.67
N VAL A 603 5.41 29.98 -9.29
CA VAL A 603 5.30 31.44 -9.28
C VAL A 603 6.44 32.05 -10.09
N THR A 604 6.10 32.97 -10.98
CA THR A 604 7.07 33.70 -11.80
C THR A 604 7.62 34.92 -11.06
N LYS A 605 8.75 35.45 -11.51
CA LYS A 605 9.34 36.69 -10.95
C LYS A 605 8.43 37.91 -11.07
N ASP A 606 7.58 37.95 -12.11
CA ASP A 606 6.57 38.98 -12.33
C ASP A 606 5.23 38.70 -11.61
N ARG A 607 5.24 37.80 -10.61
CA ARG A 607 4.14 37.56 -9.68
C ARG A 607 2.91 36.91 -10.32
N ARG A 608 3.10 36.17 -11.42
CA ARG A 608 2.08 35.29 -11.99
C ARG A 608 2.14 33.95 -11.27
N ILE A 609 0.97 33.38 -10.99
CA ILE A 609 0.84 32.10 -10.29
C ILE A 609 0.18 31.12 -11.24
N LEU A 610 0.77 29.95 -11.43
CA LEU A 610 0.16 28.84 -12.14
C LEU A 610 -0.07 27.66 -11.19
N VAL A 611 -1.24 27.07 -11.25
CA VAL A 611 -1.59 25.81 -10.60
C VAL A 611 -1.95 24.80 -11.69
N THR A 612 -1.38 23.61 -11.62
CA THR A 612 -1.70 22.47 -12.51
C THR A 612 -2.08 21.25 -11.69
N TRP A 613 -2.88 20.35 -12.25
CA TRP A 613 -3.39 19.15 -11.60
C TRP A 613 -3.75 18.08 -12.63
N GLN A 614 -3.92 16.84 -12.18
CA GLN A 614 -4.53 15.79 -13.01
C GLN A 614 -6.04 15.79 -12.84
N ASP A 615 -6.79 15.50 -13.90
CA ASP A 615 -8.23 15.67 -13.97
C ASP A 615 -8.87 14.65 -14.90
N ASN A 616 -9.94 13.98 -14.48
CA ASN A 616 -10.63 12.97 -15.30
C ASN A 616 -11.96 13.47 -15.90
N ARG A 617 -12.26 14.79 -15.89
CA ARG A 617 -13.56 15.32 -16.36
C ARG A 617 -13.91 15.06 -17.83
N TYR A 618 -12.93 14.64 -18.62
CA TYR A 618 -13.11 14.33 -20.03
C TYR A 618 -13.28 12.84 -20.28
N ASP A 619 -13.08 12.01 -19.25
CA ASP A 619 -13.47 10.62 -19.30
C ASP A 619 -15.00 10.51 -19.38
N PRO A 620 -15.54 9.65 -20.27
CA PRO A 620 -16.98 9.43 -20.36
C PRO A 620 -17.62 8.95 -19.06
N ASP A 621 -16.90 8.15 -18.25
CA ASP A 621 -17.33 7.57 -16.98
C ASP A 621 -16.32 7.88 -15.86
N ALA A 622 -15.98 9.16 -15.72
CA ALA A 622 -14.99 9.66 -14.74
C ALA A 622 -15.13 9.01 -13.35
N GLY A 623 -14.03 8.40 -12.89
CA GLY A 623 -13.92 7.69 -11.62
C GLY A 623 -14.27 6.20 -11.68
N TRP A 624 -14.64 5.65 -12.83
CA TRP A 624 -15.02 4.24 -12.97
C TRP A 624 -14.16 3.51 -13.99
N THR A 625 -13.85 2.23 -13.75
CA THR A 625 -13.22 1.39 -14.78
C THR A 625 -14.26 0.83 -15.76
N GLY A 626 -14.00 0.97 -17.07
CA GLY A 626 -14.89 0.52 -18.14
C GLY A 626 -16.13 1.41 -18.32
N HIS A 627 -17.10 0.98 -19.16
CA HIS A 627 -18.28 1.81 -19.46
C HIS A 627 -19.62 1.08 -19.35
N THR A 628 -20.59 1.73 -18.69
CA THR A 628 -22.00 1.33 -18.75
C THR A 628 -22.70 2.17 -19.83
N PRO A 629 -22.94 1.62 -21.04
CA PRO A 629 -23.59 2.38 -22.10
C PRO A 629 -25.05 2.72 -21.76
N PRO A 630 -25.60 3.82 -22.29
CA PRO A 630 -27.03 4.06 -22.26
C PRO A 630 -27.82 2.86 -22.80
N ALA A 631 -28.97 2.58 -22.20
CA ALA A 631 -29.79 1.41 -22.55
C ALA A 631 -30.00 1.27 -24.08
N GLY A 632 -29.64 0.10 -24.62
CA GLY A 632 -29.79 -0.22 -26.04
C GLY A 632 -28.61 0.17 -26.94
N GLN A 633 -27.55 0.77 -26.40
CA GLN A 633 -26.29 1.00 -27.13
C GLN A 633 -25.27 -0.12 -26.90
N PRO A 634 -24.37 -0.40 -27.87
CA PRO A 634 -23.28 -1.35 -27.66
C PRO A 634 -22.30 -0.84 -26.60
N ALA A 635 -21.62 -1.77 -25.92
CA ALA A 635 -20.50 -1.41 -25.05
C ALA A 635 -19.41 -0.72 -25.88
N GLY A 636 -19.07 0.53 -25.54
CA GLY A 636 -17.99 1.29 -26.14
C GLY A 636 -17.90 2.69 -25.55
N GLY A 637 -16.68 3.21 -25.37
CA GLY A 637 -16.44 4.57 -24.85
C GLY A 637 -15.80 4.64 -23.47
N GLY A 638 -15.77 3.55 -22.70
CA GLY A 638 -15.08 3.51 -21.40
C GLY A 638 -13.60 3.32 -21.51
N THR A 639 -12.90 3.68 -20.44
CA THR A 639 -11.44 3.62 -20.34
C THR A 639 -11.03 2.69 -19.20
N ASN A 640 -9.83 2.12 -19.31
CA ASN A 640 -9.26 1.30 -18.25
C ASN A 640 -7.72 1.32 -18.33
N PRO A 641 -7.01 2.03 -17.42
CA PRO A 641 -7.56 2.83 -16.32
C PRO A 641 -8.34 4.05 -16.82
N ASP A 642 -8.96 4.79 -15.89
CA ASP A 642 -9.66 6.05 -16.16
C ASP A 642 -8.78 7.03 -16.96
N ASN A 643 -9.36 7.78 -17.90
CA ASN A 643 -8.62 8.74 -18.71
C ASN A 643 -8.38 10.04 -17.93
N TRP A 644 -7.21 10.10 -17.30
CA TRP A 644 -6.70 11.30 -16.65
C TRP A 644 -6.02 12.25 -17.63
N GLU A 645 -6.22 13.55 -17.45
CA GLU A 645 -5.58 14.61 -18.21
C GLU A 645 -4.91 15.65 -17.32
N ILE A 646 -3.96 16.41 -17.87
CA ILE A 646 -3.33 17.52 -17.16
C ILE A 646 -4.03 18.83 -17.49
N LEU A 647 -4.50 19.53 -16.47
CA LEU A 647 -5.11 20.86 -16.58
C LEU A 647 -4.28 21.91 -15.86
N ALA A 648 -4.49 23.17 -16.21
CA ALA A 648 -3.88 24.32 -15.52
C ALA A 648 -4.82 25.52 -15.41
N SER A 649 -4.59 26.36 -14.40
CA SER A 649 -5.18 27.69 -14.26
C SER A 649 -4.11 28.69 -13.82
N VAL A 650 -4.22 29.93 -14.29
CA VAL A 650 -3.25 31.00 -14.05
C VAL A 650 -3.90 32.25 -13.45
N ARG A 651 -3.25 32.83 -12.45
CA ARG A 651 -3.51 34.17 -11.92
C ARG A 651 -2.44 35.12 -12.46
N ARG A 652 -2.83 36.05 -13.33
CA ARG A 652 -1.90 36.90 -14.10
C ARG A 652 -1.33 38.09 -13.33
N ALA A 653 -1.93 38.47 -12.21
CA ALA A 653 -1.43 39.51 -11.34
C ALA A 653 -2.06 39.43 -9.94
N PRO A 654 -1.41 39.96 -8.89
CA PRO A 654 -2.02 40.14 -7.58
C PRO A 654 -3.36 40.86 -7.67
N GLY A 655 -4.37 40.36 -6.97
CA GLY A 655 -5.73 40.93 -6.98
C GLY A 655 -6.58 40.61 -8.22
N GLN A 656 -6.03 40.02 -9.28
CA GLN A 656 -6.83 39.46 -10.38
C GLN A 656 -7.40 38.08 -10.02
N GLY A 657 -8.49 37.70 -10.70
CA GLY A 657 -9.05 36.35 -10.62
C GLY A 657 -8.23 35.31 -11.39
N TRP A 658 -8.58 34.05 -11.19
CA TRP A 658 -8.01 32.90 -11.90
C TRP A 658 -8.62 32.75 -13.29
N SER A 659 -7.85 32.23 -14.25
CA SER A 659 -8.40 31.81 -15.55
C SER A 659 -9.30 30.59 -15.39
N ALA A 660 -10.17 30.35 -16.38
CA ALA A 660 -10.79 29.03 -16.52
C ALA A 660 -9.71 27.95 -16.70
N PRO A 661 -9.95 26.71 -16.25
CA PRO A 661 -9.07 25.58 -16.53
C PRO A 661 -8.81 25.39 -18.02
N VAL A 662 -7.57 25.08 -18.38
CA VAL A 662 -7.16 24.74 -19.75
C VAL A 662 -6.53 23.36 -19.80
N ARG A 663 -6.81 22.58 -20.86
CA ARG A 663 -6.17 21.28 -21.12
C ARG A 663 -4.72 21.50 -21.54
N VAL A 664 -3.78 20.98 -20.74
CA VAL A 664 -2.33 21.03 -20.99
C VAL A 664 -1.91 19.86 -21.86
N SER A 665 -2.30 18.64 -21.47
CA SER A 665 -1.96 17.44 -22.23
C SER A 665 -2.86 17.23 -23.43
N ALA A 666 -4.17 17.48 -23.28
CA ALA A 666 -5.19 17.37 -24.32
C ALA A 666 -5.12 16.01 -25.05
N ASN A 667 -5.03 14.94 -24.26
CA ASN A 667 -4.85 13.58 -24.74
C ASN A 667 -6.06 12.73 -24.35
N ASP A 668 -6.79 12.24 -25.37
CA ASP A 668 -8.02 11.46 -25.15
C ASP A 668 -7.74 9.93 -25.07
N ASP A 669 -6.48 9.51 -25.27
CA ASP A 669 -6.10 8.09 -25.45
C ASP A 669 -5.07 7.59 -24.42
N ALA A 670 -4.84 8.31 -23.32
CA ALA A 670 -3.88 7.92 -22.28
C ALA A 670 -4.21 8.55 -20.92
N ALA A 671 -3.97 7.81 -19.84
CA ALA A 671 -4.05 8.35 -18.48
C ALA A 671 -2.79 9.15 -18.13
N ASP A 672 -2.88 10.47 -18.23
CA ASP A 672 -1.85 11.45 -17.88
C ASP A 672 -1.96 11.88 -16.41
N ARG A 673 -0.90 11.69 -15.62
CA ARG A 673 -0.95 11.79 -14.16
C ARG A 673 0.26 12.49 -13.56
N HIS A 674 0.13 12.88 -12.29
CA HIS A 674 1.21 13.37 -11.43
C HIS A 674 2.02 14.55 -12.01
N PRO A 675 1.37 15.70 -12.31
CA PRO A 675 2.08 16.82 -12.91
C PRO A 675 3.05 17.49 -11.94
N SER A 676 4.12 18.06 -12.49
CA SER A 676 5.01 18.99 -11.80
C SER A 676 5.30 20.18 -12.70
N VAL A 677 5.46 21.37 -12.10
CA VAL A 677 5.64 22.63 -12.82
C VAL A 677 6.88 23.39 -12.32
N ALA A 678 7.63 23.98 -13.26
CA ALA A 678 8.70 24.94 -12.96
C ALA A 678 8.67 26.13 -13.92
N VAL A 679 9.44 27.18 -13.60
CA VAL A 679 9.55 28.41 -14.40
C VAL A 679 10.95 28.53 -14.99
N GLU A 680 11.04 28.65 -16.32
CA GLU A 680 12.29 28.92 -17.02
C GLU A 680 12.78 30.36 -16.82
N ARG A 681 14.06 30.60 -17.12
CA ARG A 681 14.68 31.94 -17.03
C ARG A 681 13.90 33.05 -17.75
N ASP A 682 13.24 32.74 -18.86
CA ASP A 682 12.47 33.72 -19.64
C ASP A 682 11.03 33.93 -19.12
N GLY A 683 10.66 33.26 -18.02
CA GLY A 683 9.35 33.39 -17.39
C GLY A 683 8.27 32.47 -17.99
N ALA A 684 8.64 31.54 -18.87
CA ALA A 684 7.73 30.50 -19.33
C ALA A 684 7.58 29.38 -18.29
N TYR A 685 6.38 28.80 -18.24
CA TYR A 685 6.08 27.60 -17.47
C TYR A 685 6.47 26.36 -18.27
N VAL A 686 6.99 25.35 -17.58
CA VAL A 686 7.15 23.99 -18.09
C VAL A 686 6.40 23.07 -17.15
N ILE A 687 5.50 22.26 -17.69
CA ILE A 687 4.80 21.20 -16.96
C ILE A 687 5.30 19.85 -17.50
N VAL A 688 5.62 18.93 -16.59
CA VAL A 688 5.93 17.53 -16.88
C VAL A 688 4.90 16.63 -16.22
N TRP A 689 4.60 15.48 -16.82
CA TRP A 689 3.71 14.46 -16.27
C TRP A 689 4.13 13.06 -16.74
N GLU A 690 3.62 12.03 -16.07
CA GLU A 690 3.70 10.65 -16.57
C GLU A 690 2.45 10.33 -17.40
N THR A 691 2.62 9.51 -18.45
CA THR A 691 1.54 9.08 -19.34
C THR A 691 1.48 7.55 -19.39
N LYS A 692 0.28 6.98 -19.22
CA LYS A 692 -0.01 5.55 -19.32
C LYS A 692 -0.96 5.32 -20.49
N ALA A 693 -0.67 4.35 -21.35
CA ALA A 693 -1.70 3.87 -22.27
C ALA A 693 -2.96 3.43 -21.49
N LEU A 694 -4.15 3.54 -22.09
CA LEU A 694 -5.41 3.03 -21.50
C LEU A 694 -5.42 1.49 -21.51
N SER A 695 -4.52 0.93 -20.69
CA SER A 695 -4.32 -0.48 -20.44
C SER A 695 -4.04 -0.66 -18.95
N ALA A 696 -4.92 -1.40 -18.27
CA ALA A 696 -4.87 -1.58 -16.82
C ALA A 696 -3.51 -2.10 -16.30
N SER A 697 -2.86 -2.98 -17.07
CA SER A 697 -1.65 -3.70 -16.68
C SER A 697 -0.75 -4.02 -17.88
N GLY A 698 0.52 -4.33 -17.61
CA GLY A 698 1.48 -4.76 -18.64
C GLY A 698 1.93 -3.63 -19.57
N ALA A 699 1.81 -2.37 -19.15
CA ALA A 699 2.14 -1.20 -19.93
C ALA A 699 3.07 -0.25 -19.15
N ASN A 700 4.20 0.11 -19.77
CA ASN A 700 5.15 1.04 -19.15
C ASN A 700 4.65 2.49 -19.21
N LEU A 701 4.85 3.21 -18.10
CA LEU A 701 4.73 4.66 -18.07
C LEU A 701 5.89 5.33 -18.80
N SER A 702 5.62 6.46 -19.44
CA SER A 702 6.64 7.35 -20.01
C SER A 702 6.38 8.80 -19.59
N LEU A 703 7.36 9.69 -19.80
CA LEU A 703 7.25 11.08 -19.39
C LEU A 703 6.97 12.00 -20.59
N ARG A 704 6.10 12.98 -20.36
CA ARG A 704 5.75 14.04 -21.31
C ARG A 704 5.92 15.40 -20.66
N ALA A 705 6.20 16.42 -21.47
CA ALA A 705 6.27 17.79 -21.03
C ALA A 705 5.67 18.76 -22.04
N SER A 706 5.15 19.89 -21.56
CA SER A 706 4.68 21.00 -22.38
C SER A 706 5.09 22.34 -21.77
N ARG A 707 5.15 23.37 -22.61
CA ARG A 707 5.64 24.69 -22.28
C ARG A 707 4.62 25.75 -22.63
N SER A 708 4.52 26.78 -21.80
CA SER A 708 3.65 27.94 -22.05
C SER A 708 4.28 29.25 -21.58
N ALA A 709 4.16 30.31 -22.39
CA ALA A 709 4.60 31.65 -22.00
C ALA A 709 3.57 32.38 -21.13
N ASP A 710 2.29 32.06 -21.28
CA ASP A 710 1.17 32.77 -20.67
C ASP A 710 0.36 31.91 -19.67
N GLY A 711 0.63 30.61 -19.60
CA GLY A 711 -0.09 29.64 -18.78
C GLY A 711 -1.44 29.22 -19.36
N VAL A 712 -1.74 29.62 -20.60
CA VAL A 712 -3.04 29.38 -21.27
C VAL A 712 -2.83 28.64 -22.60
N SER A 713 -1.85 29.06 -23.38
CA SER A 713 -1.51 28.43 -24.67
C SER A 713 -0.29 27.53 -24.50
N TRP A 714 -0.45 26.24 -24.75
CA TRP A 714 0.56 25.21 -24.51
C TRP A 714 1.17 24.68 -25.82
N SER A 715 2.46 24.36 -25.79
CA SER A 715 3.12 23.65 -26.90
C SER A 715 2.59 22.22 -27.01
N PRO A 716 2.76 21.54 -28.16
CA PRO A 716 2.59 20.09 -28.23
C PRO A 716 3.43 19.37 -27.17
N ALA A 717 2.90 18.28 -26.62
CA ALA A 717 3.60 17.47 -25.63
C ALA A 717 4.84 16.80 -26.24
N GLU A 718 6.02 17.08 -25.68
CA GLU A 718 7.29 16.43 -26.05
C GLU A 718 7.64 15.30 -25.08
N ALA A 719 8.34 14.26 -25.55
CA ALA A 719 8.79 13.19 -24.67
C ALA A 719 10.01 13.61 -23.84
N VAL A 720 10.06 13.19 -22.57
CA VAL A 720 11.22 13.41 -21.69
C VAL A 720 11.98 12.10 -21.55
N ALA A 721 13.15 12.02 -22.18
CA ALA A 721 14.08 10.89 -22.08
C ALA A 721 13.45 9.48 -22.25
N LEU A 722 12.64 9.32 -23.30
CA LEU A 722 11.89 8.10 -23.59
C LEU A 722 12.78 6.84 -23.67
N ASN A 723 12.36 5.79 -22.97
CA ASN A 723 12.84 4.43 -23.19
C ASN A 723 11.63 3.48 -23.22
N PRO A 724 11.30 2.86 -24.37
CA PRO A 724 10.11 2.02 -24.48
C PRO A 724 10.15 0.74 -23.63
N ASN A 725 11.35 0.28 -23.26
CA ASN A 725 11.56 -0.91 -22.45
C ASN A 725 11.71 -0.61 -20.96
N ALA A 726 11.36 0.60 -20.53
CA ALA A 726 11.43 0.99 -19.13
C ALA A 726 10.23 1.82 -18.74
N MET A 727 9.90 1.74 -17.46
CA MET A 727 8.86 2.52 -16.83
C MET A 727 9.49 3.72 -16.14
N SER A 728 8.96 4.92 -16.38
CA SER A 728 9.39 6.18 -15.74
C SER A 728 8.24 6.76 -14.93
N GLN A 729 8.45 7.08 -13.65
CA GLN A 729 7.38 7.52 -12.75
C GLN A 729 7.75 8.71 -11.87
N ARG A 730 6.72 9.42 -11.41
CA ARG A 730 6.79 10.51 -10.40
C ARG A 730 7.79 11.61 -10.77
N PRO A 731 7.63 12.26 -11.93
CA PRO A 731 8.54 13.32 -12.33
C PRO A 731 8.38 14.56 -11.43
N ARG A 732 9.50 15.20 -11.10
CA ARG A 732 9.54 16.51 -10.44
C ARG A 732 10.39 17.49 -11.24
N LEU A 733 9.97 18.75 -11.27
CA LEU A 733 10.72 19.85 -11.86
C LEU A 733 11.20 20.85 -10.82
N ALA A 734 12.39 21.38 -11.02
CA ALA A 734 12.82 22.63 -10.43
C ALA A 734 13.73 23.40 -11.39
N THR A 735 13.98 24.65 -11.06
CA THR A 735 14.88 25.52 -11.82
C THR A 735 16.25 25.52 -11.14
N ASP A 736 17.28 25.09 -11.88
CA ASP A 736 18.68 25.15 -11.44
C ASP A 736 19.14 26.61 -11.26
N PRO A 737 20.23 26.87 -10.52
CA PRO A 737 20.76 28.23 -10.31
C PRO A 737 21.08 29.01 -11.60
N ASP A 738 21.40 28.31 -12.69
CA ASP A 738 21.63 28.92 -14.00
C ASP A 738 20.32 29.23 -14.76
N GLY A 739 19.16 28.97 -14.18
CA GLY A 739 17.84 29.28 -14.74
C GLY A 739 17.29 28.21 -15.69
N VAL A 740 17.95 27.07 -15.82
CA VAL A 740 17.50 25.93 -16.63
C VAL A 740 16.57 25.04 -15.82
N VAL A 741 15.47 24.60 -16.43
CA VAL A 741 14.59 23.61 -15.81
C VAL A 741 15.21 22.22 -15.87
N ARG A 742 15.23 21.53 -14.73
CA ARG A 742 15.68 20.15 -14.57
C ARG A 742 14.50 19.27 -14.17
N ALA A 743 14.43 18.09 -14.76
CA ALA A 743 13.55 17.01 -14.35
C ALA A 743 14.33 15.95 -13.56
N VAL A 744 13.68 15.37 -12.56
CA VAL A 744 14.08 14.10 -11.92
C VAL A 744 12.90 13.15 -11.84
N TRP A 745 13.15 11.85 -11.93
CA TRP A 745 12.14 10.79 -11.84
C TRP A 745 12.82 9.49 -11.41
N TYR A 746 12.05 8.47 -11.05
CA TYR A 746 12.59 7.12 -10.89
C TYR A 746 12.17 6.20 -12.04
N ASP A 747 13.05 5.26 -12.40
CA ASP A 747 12.97 4.52 -13.65
C ASP A 747 13.46 3.08 -13.53
N SER A 748 12.87 2.17 -14.30
CA SER A 748 13.13 0.73 -14.25
C SER A 748 14.16 0.22 -15.26
N ARG A 749 14.86 1.11 -15.99
CA ARG A 749 15.84 0.74 -17.03
C ARG A 749 17.14 0.10 -16.53
N SER A 750 17.36 0.05 -15.22
CA SER A 750 18.57 -0.56 -14.64
C SER A 750 18.59 -2.08 -14.87
N ALA A 751 19.79 -2.62 -15.12
CA ALA A 751 19.99 -4.05 -15.36
C ALA A 751 19.72 -4.92 -14.11
N ASP A 752 19.80 -4.35 -12.91
CA ASP A 752 19.49 -5.01 -11.64
C ASP A 752 18.00 -4.97 -11.26
N TRP A 753 17.16 -4.56 -12.21
CA TRP A 753 15.70 -4.41 -12.14
C TRP A 753 15.16 -3.37 -11.16
N ARG A 754 16.00 -2.89 -10.24
CA ARG A 754 15.60 -1.92 -9.20
C ARG A 754 15.33 -0.56 -9.81
N TRP A 755 14.44 0.18 -9.16
CA TRP A 755 14.19 1.57 -9.46
C TRP A 755 15.43 2.41 -9.17
N LYS A 756 15.82 3.26 -10.11
CA LYS A 756 16.91 4.24 -9.94
C LYS A 756 16.42 5.64 -10.26
N VAL A 757 17.04 6.63 -9.65
CA VAL A 757 16.74 8.04 -9.93
C VAL A 757 17.51 8.49 -11.15
N PHE A 758 16.83 9.19 -12.06
CA PHE A 758 17.40 9.77 -13.28
C PHE A 758 17.10 11.27 -13.34
N THR A 759 17.88 11.98 -14.16
CA THR A 759 17.67 13.40 -14.45
C THR A 759 17.85 13.73 -15.92
N ALA A 760 17.21 14.82 -16.35
CA ALA A 760 17.41 15.47 -17.64
C ALA A 760 17.23 16.99 -17.47
N ARG A 761 17.91 17.77 -18.30
CA ARG A 761 17.79 19.24 -18.33
C ARG A 761 17.12 19.68 -19.62
N ARG A 762 16.33 20.73 -19.56
CA ARG A 762 15.71 21.32 -20.75
C ARG A 762 16.66 22.30 -21.42
N VAL A 763 16.93 22.11 -22.70
CA VAL A 763 17.78 22.95 -23.53
C VAL A 763 16.98 23.47 -24.73
N GLY A 764 17.54 24.39 -25.51
CA GLY A 764 16.84 24.98 -26.66
C GLY A 764 16.33 23.97 -27.69
N SER A 765 16.93 22.77 -27.76
CA SER A 765 16.54 21.67 -28.66
C SER A 765 15.64 20.60 -28.01
N GLY A 766 15.08 20.83 -26.82
CA GLY A 766 14.28 19.85 -26.07
C GLY A 766 15.00 19.35 -24.81
N TRP A 767 14.82 18.08 -24.45
CA TRP A 767 15.43 17.49 -23.25
C TRP A 767 16.77 16.82 -23.55
N THR A 768 17.74 16.94 -22.63
CA THR A 768 18.96 16.12 -22.68
C THR A 768 18.62 14.64 -22.50
N PRO A 769 19.48 13.70 -22.95
CA PRO A 769 19.36 12.29 -22.60
C PRO A 769 19.29 12.08 -21.07
N ALA A 770 18.63 11.01 -20.63
CA ALA A 770 18.60 10.63 -19.22
C ALA A 770 20.01 10.35 -18.69
N LEU A 771 20.31 10.91 -17.52
CA LEU A 771 21.49 10.61 -16.72
C LEU A 771 21.05 9.90 -15.43
N GLN A 772 21.61 8.73 -15.15
CA GLN A 772 21.36 8.02 -13.88
C GLN A 772 22.08 8.73 -12.73
N LEU A 773 21.35 9.00 -11.65
CA LEU A 773 21.88 9.66 -10.45
C LEU A 773 22.20 8.68 -9.32
N SER A 774 21.33 7.68 -9.10
CA SER A 774 21.52 6.71 -8.01
C SER A 774 22.07 5.38 -8.50
N ALA A 775 22.83 4.70 -7.65
CA ALA A 775 23.45 3.40 -7.98
C ALA A 775 23.00 2.29 -7.02
N THR A 776 23.18 2.48 -5.73
CA THR A 776 22.95 1.42 -4.72
C THR A 776 21.50 1.43 -4.24
N GLY A 777 20.92 0.24 -4.01
CA GLY A 777 19.54 0.07 -3.54
C GLY A 777 18.45 0.26 -4.60
N ASN A 778 17.21 0.04 -4.21
CA ASN A 778 16.01 0.57 -4.83
C ASN A 778 15.90 2.06 -4.45
N ASN A 779 15.66 2.94 -5.43
CA ASN A 779 15.63 4.40 -5.22
C ASN A 779 14.43 5.01 -5.94
N THR A 780 13.57 5.70 -5.18
CA THR A 780 12.22 6.10 -5.60
C THR A 780 11.84 7.47 -5.02
N TRP A 781 10.70 8.01 -5.46
CA TRP A 781 10.10 9.23 -4.90
C TRP A 781 11.06 10.44 -4.82
N PRO A 782 11.73 10.84 -5.92
CA PRO A 782 12.66 11.95 -5.88
C PRO A 782 11.94 13.29 -5.77
N ALA A 783 12.58 14.25 -5.12
CA ALA A 783 12.27 15.67 -5.18
C ALA A 783 13.56 16.46 -5.43
N LEU A 784 13.45 17.69 -5.92
CA LEU A 784 14.62 18.51 -6.25
C LEU A 784 14.38 20.00 -6.04
N ASP A 785 15.44 20.72 -5.69
CA ASP A 785 15.50 22.17 -5.76
C ASP A 785 16.95 22.62 -6.01
N LYS A 786 17.12 23.59 -6.91
CA LYS A 786 18.42 24.19 -7.29
C LYS A 786 19.56 23.16 -7.46
N GLY A 787 19.31 22.08 -8.19
CA GLY A 787 20.29 21.02 -8.45
C GLY A 787 20.53 20.04 -7.30
N THR A 788 19.92 20.23 -6.13
CA THR A 788 19.94 19.25 -5.04
C THR A 788 18.76 18.31 -5.20
N VAL A 789 19.02 17.00 -5.17
CA VAL A 789 18.01 15.95 -5.33
C VAL A 789 17.95 15.13 -4.05
N VAL A 790 16.76 14.93 -3.51
CA VAL A 790 16.49 13.97 -2.44
C VAL A 790 15.67 12.81 -2.99
N PHE A 791 15.84 11.61 -2.42
CA PHE A 791 15.08 10.42 -2.82
C PHE A 791 15.04 9.38 -1.68
N THR A 792 14.03 8.51 -1.71
CA THR A 792 13.90 7.37 -0.78
C THR A 792 14.75 6.20 -1.27
N SER A 793 15.41 5.48 -0.37
CA SER A 793 16.19 4.29 -0.72
C SER A 793 16.25 3.23 0.38
N ASP A 794 16.23 1.97 -0.04
CA ASP A 794 16.44 0.78 0.79
C ASP A 794 17.92 0.35 0.92
N ARG A 795 18.87 1.17 0.46
CA ARG A 795 20.27 0.76 0.24
C ARG A 795 21.03 0.20 1.44
N ARG A 796 20.51 0.41 2.67
CA ARG A 796 21.05 -0.13 3.92
C ARG A 796 20.24 -1.30 4.49
N ALA A 797 19.22 -1.76 3.78
CA ALA A 797 18.53 -3.00 4.08
C ALA A 797 19.53 -4.17 4.02
N GLU A 798 19.45 -5.05 5.02
CA GLU A 798 20.33 -6.20 5.20
C GLU A 798 19.64 -7.49 4.72
N ARG A 799 18.33 -7.46 4.52
CA ARG A 799 17.51 -8.62 4.10
C ARG A 799 16.58 -8.24 2.95
N THR A 800 16.27 -9.20 2.09
CA THR A 800 15.28 -9.05 1.01
C THR A 800 13.83 -9.24 1.48
N GLN A 801 13.64 -9.63 2.74
CA GLN A 801 12.34 -9.86 3.38
C GLN A 801 12.43 -9.41 4.84
N ARG A 802 11.33 -8.89 5.39
CA ARG A 802 11.23 -8.44 6.79
C ARG A 802 12.29 -7.41 7.18
N ASP A 803 12.65 -6.55 6.24
CA ASP A 803 13.48 -5.39 6.47
C ASP A 803 12.74 -4.16 5.94
N ARG A 804 12.31 -3.31 6.86
CA ARG A 804 11.50 -2.13 6.54
C ARG A 804 12.34 -0.92 6.15
N THR A 805 13.66 -1.06 6.08
CA THR A 805 14.57 0.07 5.84
C THR A 805 14.19 0.83 4.57
N GLN A 806 13.69 2.04 4.76
CA GLN A 806 13.57 3.08 3.74
C GLN A 806 14.10 4.37 4.35
N GLU A 807 15.00 5.04 3.63
CA GLU A 807 15.69 6.21 4.17
C GLU A 807 15.83 7.28 3.09
N VAL A 808 15.87 8.54 3.50
CA VAL A 808 16.01 9.67 2.59
C VAL A 808 17.49 9.98 2.39
N TYR A 809 17.93 9.96 1.13
CA TYR A 809 19.27 10.31 0.70
C TYR A 809 19.26 11.58 -0.15
N LEU A 810 20.41 12.25 -0.19
CA LEU A 810 20.60 13.50 -0.94
C LEU A 810 21.82 13.40 -1.84
N VAL A 811 21.67 13.86 -3.09
CA VAL A 811 22.76 14.05 -4.06
C VAL A 811 22.73 15.47 -4.59
N ARG A 812 23.90 16.08 -4.79
CA ARG A 812 24.03 17.40 -5.42
C ARG A 812 24.51 17.26 -6.85
N GLN A 813 23.78 17.88 -7.78
CA GLN A 813 24.14 17.97 -9.19
C GLN A 813 24.84 19.31 -9.48
N PRO A 814 25.85 19.30 -10.36
CA PRO A 814 26.48 20.52 -10.84
C PRO A 814 25.57 21.35 -11.76
#